data_AF-A0A662TXK1-F1
#
_entry.id   AF-A0A662TXK1-F1
#
_cell.length_a   1.000
_cell.length_b   1.000
_cell.length_c   1.000
_cell.angle_alpha   90.00
_cell.angle_beta   90.00
_cell.angle_gamma   90.00
#
_symmetry.space_group_name_H-M   'P 1'
#
loop_
_entity.id
_entity.type
_entity.pdbx_description
1 polymer ?
#
loop_
_entity_poly.entity_id
_entity_poly.type
_entity_poly.pdbx_seq_one_letter_code
_entity_poly.pdbx_strand_id
1 'polypeptide(L)'
;AAGTSTHFDGESGSFSVSASNKFGDDFRGKGLLKLAPGKHYLQFSGSGQYWIKGGADSPEDFLGYSDFDNTVTGNATFPVTNYPAHLGDWNAGDPTWQSGKGKGIIGVINYLGLQRVNSLYFLTMNLGGDGQNTHPFASTSSDVIYDCSKLDQWGIVFDHAQMKGILLQIVLNEAEAANRTRLDGGALGTERKLFYREMTARFAHVNGLMWNICEEGIETFYPASLLMSFADYIKSVDPYDHPIGIHNWIKANDIDVVFADFYGHPSFDYLSMQHRGSYIRAGYPDPRYPTALGDIRAGTAAAGKPLALMGDELEWVLPSDDEAYTLGIYAKCGMKWQRKSVLWQFYLSGGAGVKYIVESLLNTHDFRVYEPMWRYTRYARNFMDQIPFADMVPSHNLLTGESTYAKSDPLISGVVLAKPGEIYAIQLPNASSTGTLNLSGASGDFTKRWYNPRTGVFEGATTTITGGGNVSLGPPPSSSSEDWVVLIEKIGVSPGMFQFSASYYSITEGDSGTKTLTVNVTRTGGTVGAVSVDYNTSDGSATLGDNDYENTSSTLNWANGDSSNKTFTVTVNGDTDVENSEYFNLILSNPTGGATLGPQNTAIAMINDDDGTTSMGVFQEVGGLVVMEVESTSVVWPWVEETAIAGYTGSSYYRMTINDFDPSTPSGELSYRFLISNPGTYRLRIRGWKPDVGDIGAHNDSWVKLVGHPGDEGVYNKVFMGGAAGVWNWDTTYDLEPMRKPRFNLSAGEHELRIAGRSDEYVIDRIVLYREDLVTTSQASNINNPQSPIASEQGMLQFSASNYSVLEGNGGTKNVTLAVTRTGGTTGTVSVDYATSDGTATLADNDYETASGTLIWTDGDSGNKTFTVTLNGDTNEENTEYFNLTLSNATGGAALGLQVTATVAITNDDGAPLGWSYQGWTNDATTGLDGSFPYTAAHHFCNAHPGSVTVNGVDFTTGRVTSGSGWNVGGAIHWTGDTSVNITGDSANIADQFLYGGEPRTVQFTGLTIGKTYKASFFSVGWDASGRIQLFSSGGNDLVLDQDYYGNNNGIVISYMYLASAASQDFTITKTTEVGTFHLYALANQEVPLVVDPTLPSVDAGPDMISFSGAVVELDPNVVNNDNEPKGTLTYLWTVEPDGIGDPDLDVVITDADKEDASVTITKTATGTATVVTMKLDVTLEGKNPVADSMKIDVYDDACAAVRIGLDLADITDFDENCITDLKDLAVMLAVWLVDNSLTAPVP
;
A
#
# COMPACT_ATOMS: atom_id res chain seq x y z
N ALA A 1 -49.53 -6.19 26.07
CA ALA A 1 -49.62 -5.82 27.49
C ALA A 1 -48.42 -4.95 27.81
N ALA A 2 -48.63 -3.71 28.26
CA ALA A 2 -47.53 -2.90 28.79
C ALA A 2 -46.95 -3.65 29.99
N GLY A 3 -45.64 -3.88 30.01
CA GLY A 3 -44.97 -4.74 30.98
C GLY A 3 -45.19 -4.35 32.44
N THR A 4 -44.69 -5.19 33.34
CA THR A 4 -44.70 -4.95 34.79
C THR A 4 -43.84 -3.72 35.12
N SER A 5 -44.33 -2.84 36.01
CA SER A 5 -43.57 -1.68 36.51
C SER A 5 -42.22 -2.13 37.07
N THR A 6 -41.14 -1.51 36.65
CA THR A 6 -39.81 -1.73 37.22
C THR A 6 -39.64 -0.88 38.49
N HIS A 7 -38.80 -1.34 39.42
CA HIS A 7 -38.63 -0.79 40.77
C HIS A 7 -37.68 0.43 40.84
N PHE A 8 -37.16 0.93 39.71
CA PHE A 8 -36.03 1.87 39.69
C PHE A 8 -36.40 3.36 39.87
N ASP A 9 -37.68 3.69 40.06
CA ASP A 9 -38.12 5.09 40.26
C ASP A 9 -37.65 5.62 41.62
N GLY A 10 -36.73 6.60 41.59
CA GLY A 10 -36.12 7.19 42.78
C GLY A 10 -34.88 6.46 43.32
N GLU A 11 -34.38 5.43 42.63
CA GLU A 11 -33.11 4.79 42.98
C GLU A 11 -31.93 5.73 42.68
N SER A 12 -30.91 5.73 43.55
CA SER A 12 -29.72 6.57 43.41
C SER A 12 -28.44 5.77 43.65
N GLY A 13 -27.40 6.07 42.88
CA GLY A 13 -26.06 5.51 43.05
C GLY A 13 -25.00 6.54 42.66
N SER A 14 -23.73 6.15 42.78
CA SER A 14 -22.59 6.98 42.39
C SER A 14 -21.54 6.14 41.66
N PHE A 15 -20.87 6.74 40.69
CA PHE A 15 -19.71 6.19 40.01
C PHE A 15 -18.69 7.31 39.78
N SER A 16 -17.44 6.93 39.57
CA SER A 16 -16.37 7.88 39.21
C SER A 16 -16.18 7.90 37.71
N VAL A 17 -16.09 9.10 37.12
CA VAL A 17 -15.68 9.28 35.72
C VAL A 17 -14.20 9.66 35.71
N SER A 18 -13.36 8.77 35.21
CA SER A 18 -11.94 9.02 35.00
C SER A 18 -11.69 9.73 33.66
N ALA A 19 -10.46 10.19 33.44
CA ALA A 19 -10.03 10.57 32.10
C ALA A 19 -10.16 9.38 31.13
N SER A 20 -10.39 9.68 29.85
CA SER A 20 -10.44 8.65 28.81
C SER A 20 -9.05 8.02 28.63
N ASN A 21 -9.00 6.70 28.52
CA ASN A 21 -7.78 5.95 28.18
C ASN A 21 -7.71 5.63 26.67
N LYS A 22 -8.57 6.27 25.86
CA LYS A 22 -8.64 6.07 24.41
C LYS A 22 -7.86 7.17 23.70
N PHE A 23 -7.12 6.80 22.67
CA PHE A 23 -6.18 7.68 21.95
C PHE A 23 -6.24 7.44 20.44
N GLY A 24 -5.54 8.28 19.67
CA GLY A 24 -5.45 8.15 18.22
C GLY A 24 -6.77 8.40 17.50
N ASP A 25 -7.18 7.48 16.63
CA ASP A 25 -8.39 7.59 15.81
C ASP A 25 -9.67 7.21 16.55
N ASP A 26 -9.59 6.60 17.73
CA ASP A 26 -10.75 6.22 18.54
C ASP A 26 -11.55 7.46 19.00
N PHE A 27 -12.79 7.59 18.52
CA PHE A 27 -13.64 8.74 18.82
C PHE A 27 -14.04 8.83 20.29
N ARG A 28 -13.96 7.73 21.05
CA ARG A 28 -14.21 7.71 22.50
C ARG A 28 -13.16 8.52 23.28
N GLY A 29 -12.00 8.81 22.68
CA GLY A 29 -10.98 9.69 23.23
C GLY A 29 -11.16 11.17 22.91
N LYS A 30 -12.05 11.53 21.97
CA LYS A 30 -12.10 12.89 21.38
C LYS A 30 -13.19 13.79 21.96
N GLY A 31 -14.15 13.22 22.70
CA GLY A 31 -15.37 13.91 23.15
C GLY A 31 -16.44 13.98 22.07
N LEU A 32 -17.54 14.69 22.32
CA LEU A 32 -18.68 14.77 21.39
C LEU A 32 -18.33 15.60 20.15
N LEU A 33 -18.75 15.16 18.97
CA LEU A 33 -18.66 15.96 17.75
C LEU A 33 -19.73 17.05 17.73
N LYS A 34 -19.35 18.29 17.44
CA LYS A 34 -20.23 19.47 17.48
C LYS A 34 -19.96 20.41 16.32
N LEU A 35 -20.92 21.25 15.97
CA LEU A 35 -20.66 22.41 15.12
C LEU A 35 -19.70 23.36 15.83
N ALA A 36 -18.58 23.68 15.20
CA ALA A 36 -17.60 24.58 15.78
C ALA A 36 -18.15 26.02 15.85
N PRO A 37 -18.01 26.73 16.98
CA PRO A 37 -18.57 28.06 17.16
C PRO A 37 -18.14 29.06 16.09
N GLY A 38 -19.11 29.56 15.32
CA GLY A 38 -18.87 30.56 14.26
C GLY A 38 -18.12 30.03 13.04
N LYS A 39 -18.03 28.71 12.86
CA LYS A 39 -17.33 28.04 11.75
C LYS A 39 -18.29 27.13 10.98
N HIS A 40 -17.99 26.88 9.72
CA HIS A 40 -18.73 25.95 8.84
C HIS A 40 -18.23 24.50 8.93
N TYR A 41 -17.70 24.09 10.08
CA TYR A 41 -17.05 22.79 10.24
C TYR A 41 -17.41 22.18 11.57
N LEU A 42 -17.36 20.84 11.65
CA LEU A 42 -17.54 20.12 12.90
C LEU A 42 -16.20 19.99 13.62
N GLN A 43 -16.26 19.90 14.95
CA GLN A 43 -15.11 19.81 15.84
C GLN A 43 -15.45 18.92 17.03
N PHE A 44 -14.50 18.09 17.43
CA PHE A 44 -14.60 17.31 18.65
C PHE A 44 -14.41 18.21 19.86
N SER A 45 -15.42 18.27 20.73
CA SER A 45 -15.47 19.16 21.89
C SER A 45 -14.43 18.87 22.98
N GLY A 46 -13.97 17.62 23.08
CA GLY A 46 -12.95 17.22 24.05
C GLY A 46 -11.54 17.56 23.57
N SER A 47 -11.21 17.20 22.32
CA SER A 47 -9.85 17.40 21.77
C SER A 47 -9.64 18.76 21.08
N GLY A 48 -10.71 19.46 20.70
CA GLY A 48 -10.64 20.64 19.83
C GLY A 48 -10.23 20.30 18.38
N GLN A 49 -10.15 19.03 18.01
CA GLN A 49 -9.79 18.63 16.65
C GLN A 49 -10.96 18.89 15.69
N TYR A 50 -10.72 19.66 14.63
CA TYR A 50 -11.68 19.79 13.53
C TYR A 50 -11.83 18.45 12.79
N TRP A 51 -13.02 18.19 12.29
CA TRP A 51 -13.33 16.96 11.57
C TRP A 51 -13.84 17.29 10.17
N ILE A 52 -13.29 16.59 9.18
CA ILE A 52 -13.70 16.67 7.77
C ILE A 52 -14.05 15.27 7.26
N LYS A 53 -15.22 15.17 6.63
CA LYS A 53 -15.84 13.90 6.22
C LYS A 53 -15.19 13.33 4.94
N GLY A 54 -14.90 12.04 4.93
CA GLY A 54 -14.51 11.27 3.75
C GLY A 54 -14.87 9.80 3.92
N GLY A 55 -15.92 9.34 3.24
CA GLY A 55 -16.38 7.96 3.41
C GLY A 55 -17.42 7.47 2.41
N ALA A 56 -18.07 6.36 2.75
CA ALA A 56 -19.02 5.70 1.87
C ALA A 56 -20.45 6.18 2.15
N ASP A 57 -21.18 6.44 1.07
CA ASP A 57 -22.62 6.68 1.07
C ASP A 57 -23.40 5.36 0.97
N SER A 58 -22.83 4.40 0.22
CA SER A 58 -23.41 3.08 -0.01
C SER A 58 -22.90 1.99 0.95
N PRO A 59 -23.70 0.93 1.20
CA PRO A 59 -25.11 0.86 0.86
C PRO A 59 -25.94 1.59 1.94
N GLU A 60 -26.99 2.30 1.54
CA GLU A 60 -27.85 3.05 2.48
C GLU A 60 -28.59 2.11 3.43
N ASP A 61 -28.86 0.89 3.00
CA ASP A 61 -29.39 -0.21 3.81
C ASP A 61 -28.28 -1.07 4.42
N PHE A 62 -27.17 -0.45 4.85
CA PHE A 62 -26.07 -1.13 5.57
C PHE A 62 -26.54 -2.02 6.74
N LEU A 63 -27.67 -1.67 7.35
CA LEU A 63 -28.30 -2.45 8.44
C LEU A 63 -29.23 -3.58 7.96
N GLY A 64 -29.44 -3.72 6.65
CA GLY A 64 -30.11 -4.83 5.97
C GLY A 64 -29.22 -6.08 5.89
N TYR A 65 -28.72 -6.50 7.04
CA TYR A 65 -27.69 -7.54 7.16
C TYR A 65 -28.29 -8.85 7.70
N SER A 66 -27.98 -9.98 7.06
CA SER A 66 -28.68 -11.25 7.26
C SER A 66 -28.52 -11.86 8.66
N ASP A 67 -27.43 -11.52 9.35
CA ASP A 67 -27.10 -12.05 10.68
C ASP A 67 -27.74 -11.26 11.81
N PHE A 68 -28.36 -10.11 11.51
CA PHE A 68 -29.20 -9.42 12.48
C PHE A 68 -30.52 -10.14 12.69
N ASP A 69 -30.95 -10.26 13.94
CA ASP A 69 -32.20 -10.93 14.28
C ASP A 69 -33.36 -10.28 13.55
N ASN A 70 -34.33 -11.06 13.05
CA ASN A 70 -35.57 -10.55 12.47
C ASN A 70 -35.35 -9.53 11.33
N THR A 71 -34.33 -9.76 10.51
CA THR A 71 -33.99 -8.95 9.35
C THR A 71 -34.25 -9.76 8.09
N VAL A 72 -35.22 -9.32 7.29
CA VAL A 72 -35.68 -10.02 6.09
C VAL A 72 -35.89 -9.00 4.98
N THR A 73 -35.70 -9.41 3.73
CA THR A 73 -35.99 -8.51 2.60
C THR A 73 -37.49 -8.47 2.28
N GLY A 74 -38.03 -7.25 2.22
CA GLY A 74 -39.36 -6.97 1.67
C GLY A 74 -39.35 -6.72 0.16
N ASN A 75 -38.18 -6.52 -0.43
CA ASN A 75 -37.98 -6.29 -1.86
C ASN A 75 -36.89 -7.23 -2.41
N ALA A 76 -37.29 -8.27 -3.14
CA ALA A 76 -36.37 -9.29 -3.66
C ALA A 76 -35.28 -8.75 -4.60
N THR A 77 -35.42 -7.52 -5.12
CA THR A 77 -34.38 -6.83 -5.89
C THR A 77 -33.18 -6.41 -5.03
N PHE A 78 -33.39 -6.18 -3.73
CA PHE A 78 -32.37 -5.77 -2.76
C PHE A 78 -32.37 -6.76 -1.58
N PRO A 79 -31.74 -7.94 -1.75
CA PRO A 79 -31.67 -8.94 -0.70
C PRO A 79 -30.81 -8.45 0.47
N VAL A 80 -31.05 -9.01 1.65
CA VAL A 80 -30.12 -8.81 2.78
C VAL A 80 -28.76 -9.42 2.45
N THR A 81 -27.68 -8.74 2.81
CA THR A 81 -26.30 -9.20 2.54
C THR A 81 -25.65 -9.79 3.78
N ASN A 82 -24.60 -10.59 3.58
CA ASN A 82 -23.72 -11.07 4.64
C ASN A 82 -22.25 -10.62 4.49
N TYR A 83 -21.96 -9.75 3.52
CA TYR A 83 -20.63 -9.22 3.20
C TYR A 83 -19.53 -10.31 3.10
N PRO A 84 -19.66 -11.26 2.16
CA PRO A 84 -18.78 -12.44 2.11
C PRO A 84 -17.34 -12.05 1.81
N ALA A 85 -17.12 -11.03 0.96
CA ALA A 85 -15.80 -10.49 0.68
C ALA A 85 -15.09 -10.05 1.96
N HIS A 86 -15.81 -9.46 2.91
CA HIS A 86 -15.24 -8.88 4.12
C HIS A 86 -15.14 -9.84 5.31
N LEU A 87 -15.49 -11.12 5.16
CA LEU A 87 -15.31 -12.11 6.22
C LEU A 87 -13.85 -12.26 6.65
N GLY A 88 -12.90 -12.11 5.71
CA GLY A 88 -11.46 -12.14 5.98
C GLY A 88 -10.91 -10.88 6.67
N ASP A 89 -11.69 -9.79 6.72
CA ASP A 89 -11.27 -8.55 7.41
C ASP A 89 -11.68 -8.55 8.89
N TRP A 90 -12.46 -9.54 9.34
CA TRP A 90 -12.76 -9.75 10.76
C TRP A 90 -11.58 -10.44 11.45
N ASN A 91 -11.12 -9.89 12.57
CA ASN A 91 -9.97 -10.40 13.32
C ASN A 91 -10.41 -11.08 14.62
N ALA A 92 -9.58 -11.99 15.13
CA ALA A 92 -9.81 -12.56 16.45
C ALA A 92 -9.80 -11.45 17.52
N GLY A 93 -10.84 -11.41 18.37
CA GLY A 93 -11.04 -10.35 19.35
C GLY A 93 -12.00 -9.24 18.90
N ASP A 94 -12.30 -9.14 17.60
CA ASP A 94 -13.37 -8.28 17.12
C ASP A 94 -14.74 -8.80 17.59
N PRO A 95 -15.71 -7.89 17.82
CA PRO A 95 -16.98 -8.31 18.39
C PRO A 95 -17.76 -9.21 17.44
N THR A 96 -18.52 -10.13 18.03
CA THR A 96 -19.52 -10.98 17.37
C THR A 96 -20.69 -11.18 18.32
N TRP A 97 -21.80 -11.73 17.82
CA TRP A 97 -22.92 -12.13 18.65
C TRP A 97 -23.36 -13.55 18.33
N GLN A 98 -24.14 -14.15 19.24
CA GLN A 98 -24.80 -15.46 19.07
C GLN A 98 -23.89 -16.53 18.42
N SER A 99 -22.68 -16.70 18.95
CA SER A 99 -21.71 -17.70 18.49
C SER A 99 -21.17 -17.46 17.07
N GLY A 100 -20.71 -16.24 16.80
CA GLY A 100 -19.91 -15.92 15.61
C GLY A 100 -20.66 -15.23 14.48
N LYS A 101 -21.92 -14.84 14.69
CA LYS A 101 -22.63 -13.93 13.77
C LYS A 101 -22.02 -12.54 13.81
N GLY A 102 -22.17 -11.80 12.71
CA GLY A 102 -21.71 -10.41 12.63
C GLY A 102 -20.34 -10.20 12.00
N LYS A 103 -19.62 -11.27 11.65
CA LYS A 103 -18.25 -11.16 11.15
C LYS A 103 -18.14 -10.32 9.88
N GLY A 104 -19.05 -10.51 8.92
CA GLY A 104 -19.00 -9.80 7.65
C GLY A 104 -19.14 -8.29 7.82
N ILE A 105 -20.14 -7.82 8.56
CA ILE A 105 -20.37 -6.38 8.76
C ILE A 105 -19.30 -5.74 9.64
N ILE A 106 -18.80 -6.44 10.66
CA ILE A 106 -17.65 -5.97 11.46
C ILE A 106 -16.36 -5.94 10.62
N GLY A 107 -16.18 -6.90 9.72
CA GLY A 107 -15.11 -6.91 8.73
C GLY A 107 -15.16 -5.69 7.80
N VAL A 108 -16.35 -5.27 7.35
CA VAL A 108 -16.51 -4.02 6.59
C VAL A 108 -16.00 -2.82 7.40
N ILE A 109 -16.41 -2.69 8.66
CA ILE A 109 -15.94 -1.62 9.55
C ILE A 109 -14.42 -1.65 9.72
N ASN A 110 -13.82 -2.83 9.88
CA ASN A 110 -12.37 -2.98 9.97
C ASN A 110 -11.65 -2.54 8.70
N TYR A 111 -12.11 -3.00 7.53
CA TYR A 111 -11.52 -2.64 6.25
C TYR A 111 -11.60 -1.14 6.00
N LEU A 112 -12.77 -0.54 6.19
CA LEU A 112 -12.95 0.90 6.03
C LEU A 112 -12.08 1.70 7.01
N GLY A 113 -11.99 1.25 8.27
CA GLY A 113 -11.09 1.81 9.27
C GLY A 113 -9.62 1.73 8.86
N LEU A 114 -9.17 0.59 8.33
CA LEU A 114 -7.81 0.40 7.79
C LEU A 114 -7.52 1.38 6.64
N GLN A 115 -8.50 1.61 5.76
CA GLN A 115 -8.38 2.59 4.69
C GLN A 115 -8.45 4.04 5.17
N ARG A 116 -8.75 4.26 6.46
CA ARG A 116 -9.02 5.56 7.09
C ARG A 116 -10.24 6.29 6.52
N VAL A 117 -11.23 5.54 6.06
CA VAL A 117 -12.58 6.07 5.89
C VAL A 117 -13.12 6.45 7.27
N ASN A 118 -13.71 7.64 7.41
CA ASN A 118 -14.13 8.16 8.72
C ASN A 118 -15.63 8.45 8.84
N SER A 119 -16.46 8.00 7.89
CA SER A 119 -17.90 8.22 7.95
C SER A 119 -18.67 7.16 7.17
N LEU A 120 -19.81 6.76 7.73
CA LEU A 120 -20.83 5.91 7.11
C LEU A 120 -22.16 6.65 7.05
N TYR A 121 -22.89 6.48 5.95
CA TYR A 121 -24.27 6.91 5.76
C TYR A 121 -25.16 5.67 5.74
N PHE A 122 -26.24 5.63 6.51
CA PHE A 122 -27.20 4.53 6.44
C PHE A 122 -28.55 4.88 7.07
N LEU A 123 -29.59 4.21 6.59
CA LEU A 123 -30.95 4.25 7.10
C LEU A 123 -31.08 3.33 8.31
N THR A 124 -31.93 3.72 9.25
CA THR A 124 -32.36 2.85 10.37
C THR A 124 -33.76 2.28 10.15
N MET A 125 -34.48 2.77 9.14
CA MET A 125 -35.82 2.32 8.78
C MET A 125 -36.11 2.64 7.31
N ASN A 126 -36.27 1.60 6.48
CA ASN A 126 -36.60 1.71 5.05
C ASN A 126 -37.87 0.92 4.66
N LEU A 127 -38.72 0.54 5.62
CA LEU A 127 -39.97 -0.17 5.30
C LEU A 127 -40.92 0.72 4.50
N GLY A 128 -41.27 0.27 3.29
CA GLY A 128 -42.05 1.06 2.33
C GLY A 128 -41.21 1.99 1.46
N GLY A 129 -39.88 1.95 1.57
CA GLY A 129 -38.95 2.57 0.62
C GLY A 129 -38.34 1.56 -0.33
N ASP A 130 -37.14 1.83 -0.83
CA ASP A 130 -36.56 1.05 -1.93
C ASP A 130 -36.03 -0.32 -1.45
N GLY A 131 -35.29 -0.37 -0.33
CA GLY A 131 -34.70 -1.62 0.18
C GLY A 131 -35.66 -2.53 0.97
N GLN A 132 -36.59 -1.95 1.74
CA GLN A 132 -37.56 -2.67 2.60
C GLN A 132 -36.98 -3.81 3.46
N ASN A 133 -35.74 -3.68 3.90
CA ASN A 133 -34.97 -4.73 4.58
C ASN A 133 -34.31 -4.25 5.89
N THR A 134 -34.44 -2.97 6.22
CA THR A 134 -33.85 -2.32 7.38
C THR A 134 -34.96 -1.73 8.26
N HIS A 135 -35.07 -2.21 9.50
CA HIS A 135 -36.02 -1.65 10.48
C HIS A 135 -35.69 -2.07 11.92
N PRO A 136 -36.08 -1.25 12.92
CA PRO A 136 -35.80 -1.52 14.33
C PRO A 136 -36.92 -2.35 15.01
N PHE A 137 -38.04 -2.59 14.31
CA PHE A 137 -39.24 -3.18 14.90
C PHE A 137 -39.16 -4.70 15.09
N ALA A 138 -39.91 -5.21 16.07
CA ALA A 138 -40.07 -6.64 16.34
C ALA A 138 -40.87 -7.38 15.25
N SER A 139 -41.52 -6.66 14.34
CA SER A 139 -42.16 -7.21 13.14
C SER A 139 -42.35 -6.09 12.13
N THR A 140 -42.29 -6.40 10.83
CA THR A 140 -42.60 -5.48 9.73
C THR A 140 -44.06 -5.00 9.71
N SER A 141 -44.93 -5.56 10.55
CA SER A 141 -46.33 -5.16 10.73
C SER A 141 -46.58 -4.25 11.94
N SER A 142 -45.53 -3.92 12.71
CA SER A 142 -45.62 -3.12 13.93
C SER A 142 -44.75 -1.88 13.82
N ASP A 143 -45.24 -0.74 14.31
CA ASP A 143 -44.52 0.55 14.33
C ASP A 143 -44.25 1.07 15.75
N VAL A 144 -44.61 0.28 16.79
CA VAL A 144 -44.51 0.69 18.21
C VAL A 144 -43.84 -0.34 19.12
N ILE A 145 -43.48 -1.51 18.60
CA ILE A 145 -42.79 -2.58 19.34
C ILE A 145 -41.42 -2.80 18.68
N TYR A 146 -40.36 -2.63 19.47
CA TYR A 146 -38.96 -2.68 19.03
C TYR A 146 -38.31 -4.02 19.32
N ASP A 147 -37.43 -4.44 18.43
CA ASP A 147 -36.62 -5.63 18.58
C ASP A 147 -35.35 -5.29 19.36
N CYS A 148 -35.38 -5.51 20.68
CA CYS A 148 -34.23 -5.16 21.52
C CYS A 148 -32.99 -5.98 21.15
N SER A 149 -33.14 -7.24 20.73
CA SER A 149 -32.01 -8.10 20.36
C SER A 149 -31.29 -7.55 19.13
N LYS A 150 -32.06 -7.19 18.09
CA LYS A 150 -31.52 -6.54 16.88
C LYS A 150 -30.84 -5.21 17.20
N LEU A 151 -31.48 -4.37 18.03
CA LEU A 151 -30.92 -3.06 18.37
C LEU A 151 -29.63 -3.15 19.21
N ASP A 152 -29.51 -4.17 20.06
CA ASP A 152 -28.26 -4.44 20.77
C ASP A 152 -27.15 -4.88 19.78
N GLN A 153 -27.49 -5.64 18.73
CA GLN A 153 -26.55 -6.02 17.66
C GLN A 153 -26.11 -4.81 16.82
N TRP A 154 -27.00 -3.86 16.53
CA TRP A 154 -26.61 -2.58 15.91
C TRP A 154 -25.66 -1.80 16.80
N GLY A 155 -25.93 -1.77 18.12
CA GLY A 155 -25.05 -1.14 19.11
C GLY A 155 -23.62 -1.67 19.07
N ILE A 156 -23.45 -2.99 18.94
CA ILE A 156 -22.13 -3.61 18.78
C ILE A 156 -21.39 -3.06 17.55
N VAL A 157 -22.06 -2.95 16.40
CA VAL A 157 -21.45 -2.42 15.17
C VAL A 157 -21.10 -0.94 15.33
N PHE A 158 -21.99 -0.16 15.96
CA PHE A 158 -21.81 1.27 16.17
C PHE A 158 -20.64 1.56 17.11
N ASP A 159 -20.55 0.83 18.23
CA ASP A 159 -19.42 0.94 19.16
C ASP A 159 -18.11 0.61 18.46
N HIS A 160 -18.09 -0.45 17.63
CA HIS A 160 -16.92 -0.83 16.87
C HIS A 160 -16.50 0.24 15.87
N ALA A 161 -17.46 0.86 15.17
CA ALA A 161 -17.20 1.99 14.28
C ALA A 161 -16.57 3.19 15.03
N GLN A 162 -17.02 3.48 16.27
CA GLN A 162 -16.38 4.52 17.08
C GLN A 162 -14.92 4.19 17.43
N MET A 163 -14.61 2.93 17.74
CA MET A 163 -13.23 2.50 18.02
C MET A 163 -12.32 2.68 16.80
N LYS A 164 -12.87 2.50 15.60
CA LYS A 164 -12.14 2.66 14.32
C LYS A 164 -12.15 4.10 13.79
N GLY A 165 -12.72 5.07 14.53
CA GLY A 165 -12.75 6.47 14.10
C GLY A 165 -13.72 6.76 12.96
N ILE A 166 -14.83 6.02 12.91
CA ILE A 166 -15.88 6.15 11.89
C ILE A 166 -17.11 6.82 12.47
N LEU A 167 -17.51 7.93 11.86
CA LEU A 167 -18.73 8.66 12.20
C LEU A 167 -19.97 7.95 11.64
N LEU A 168 -21.01 7.87 12.47
CA LEU A 168 -22.32 7.37 12.09
C LEU A 168 -23.20 8.54 11.64
N GLN A 169 -23.56 8.61 10.36
CA GLN A 169 -24.59 9.51 9.88
C GLN A 169 -25.89 8.72 9.73
N ILE A 170 -26.75 8.82 10.74
CA ILE A 170 -27.98 8.04 10.82
C ILE A 170 -29.10 8.80 10.11
N VAL A 171 -29.64 8.16 9.07
CA VAL A 171 -30.82 8.66 8.36
C VAL A 171 -32.07 8.02 8.93
N LEU A 172 -33.00 8.89 9.34
CA LEU A 172 -34.16 8.50 10.13
C LEU A 172 -35.44 8.29 9.30
N ASN A 173 -35.45 8.70 8.04
CA ASN A 173 -36.62 8.63 7.17
C ASN A 173 -36.20 8.73 5.69
N GLU A 174 -36.89 8.00 4.81
CA GLU A 174 -36.69 7.99 3.35
C GLU A 174 -37.80 8.80 2.66
N ALA A 175 -37.55 9.28 1.44
CA ALA A 175 -38.48 10.15 0.73
C ALA A 175 -39.74 9.43 0.21
N GLU A 176 -39.69 8.12 -0.05
CA GLU A 176 -40.76 7.34 -0.69
C GLU A 176 -42.06 7.46 0.09
N ALA A 177 -43.17 7.64 -0.62
CA ALA A 177 -44.46 7.92 0.00
C ALA A 177 -44.87 6.88 1.05
N ALA A 178 -44.56 5.60 0.84
CA ALA A 178 -44.92 4.55 1.78
C ALA A 178 -44.02 4.51 3.02
N ASN A 179 -42.70 4.74 2.91
CA ASN A 179 -41.82 4.93 4.07
C ASN A 179 -42.20 6.20 4.84
N ARG A 180 -42.22 7.33 4.13
CA ARG A 180 -42.48 8.66 4.64
C ARG A 180 -43.77 8.75 5.46
N THR A 181 -44.85 8.13 4.97
CA THR A 181 -46.16 8.20 5.63
C THR A 181 -46.41 7.06 6.62
N ARG A 182 -45.49 6.10 6.75
CA ARG A 182 -45.66 4.93 7.61
C ARG A 182 -45.89 5.31 9.07
N LEU A 183 -45.05 6.18 9.61
CA LEU A 183 -45.17 6.66 10.99
C LEU A 183 -46.11 7.86 11.03
N ASP A 184 -47.24 7.71 11.72
CA ASP A 184 -48.26 8.75 11.96
C ASP A 184 -48.78 9.46 10.70
N GLY A 185 -48.84 8.78 9.54
CA GLY A 185 -49.24 9.42 8.28
C GLY A 185 -48.24 10.49 7.80
N GLY A 186 -47.01 10.47 8.30
CA GLY A 186 -45.97 11.47 8.03
C GLY A 186 -45.94 12.64 9.03
N ALA A 187 -46.80 12.67 10.04
CA ALA A 187 -46.78 13.70 11.07
C ALA A 187 -45.74 13.40 12.19
N LEU A 188 -45.47 14.39 13.04
CA LEU A 188 -44.75 14.18 14.31
C LEU A 188 -45.71 13.67 15.40
N GLY A 189 -46.32 12.50 15.16
CA GLY A 189 -47.29 11.88 16.06
C GLY A 189 -46.63 11.00 17.13
N THR A 190 -47.32 9.95 17.56
CA THR A 190 -46.85 9.11 18.66
C THR A 190 -45.78 8.11 18.19
N GLU A 191 -45.97 7.52 17.01
CA GLU A 191 -45.09 6.48 16.46
C GLU A 191 -43.71 7.06 16.11
N ARG A 192 -43.66 8.19 15.42
CA ARG A 192 -42.42 8.89 15.07
C ARG A 192 -41.68 9.42 16.30
N LYS A 193 -42.42 9.98 17.27
CA LYS A 193 -41.83 10.43 18.54
C LYS A 193 -41.25 9.27 19.36
N LEU A 194 -41.89 8.11 19.32
CA LEU A 194 -41.39 6.90 19.95
C LEU A 194 -40.13 6.40 19.23
N PHE A 195 -40.13 6.41 17.89
CA PHE A 195 -38.96 6.06 17.08
C PHE A 195 -37.75 6.94 17.37
N TYR A 196 -37.91 8.26 17.37
CA TYR A 196 -36.81 9.18 17.72
C TYR A 196 -36.33 8.98 19.16
N ARG A 197 -37.24 8.74 20.10
CA ARG A 197 -36.86 8.45 21.50
C ARG A 197 -36.09 7.13 21.63
N GLU A 198 -36.47 6.10 20.89
CA GLU A 198 -35.75 4.82 20.92
C GLU A 198 -34.35 4.95 20.32
N MET A 199 -34.23 5.59 19.14
CA MET A 199 -32.93 5.80 18.50
C MET A 199 -32.00 6.64 19.37
N THR A 200 -32.50 7.74 19.96
CA THR A 200 -31.71 8.59 20.85
C THR A 200 -31.36 7.89 22.16
N ALA A 201 -32.32 7.26 22.83
CA ALA A 201 -32.07 6.56 24.10
C ALA A 201 -31.04 5.44 23.96
N ARG A 202 -30.98 4.76 22.81
CA ARG A 202 -30.02 3.68 22.57
C ARG A 202 -28.67 4.17 22.09
N PHE A 203 -28.64 5.06 21.10
CA PHE A 203 -27.41 5.30 20.34
C PHE A 203 -26.82 6.70 20.52
N ALA A 204 -27.53 7.65 21.15
CA ALA A 204 -26.99 9.00 21.33
C ALA A 204 -25.80 9.06 22.29
N HIS A 205 -25.41 7.99 22.98
CA HIS A 205 -24.25 8.01 23.87
C HIS A 205 -22.90 7.95 23.13
N VAL A 206 -22.88 7.63 21.84
CA VAL A 206 -21.66 7.55 21.03
C VAL A 206 -21.19 8.93 20.58
N ASN A 207 -19.87 9.15 20.49
CA ASN A 207 -19.30 10.49 20.32
C ASN A 207 -19.37 11.06 18.88
N GLY A 208 -19.16 10.22 17.88
CA GLY A 208 -19.17 10.59 16.46
C GLY A 208 -20.47 10.15 15.79
N LEU A 209 -21.52 10.93 16.02
CA LEU A 209 -22.87 10.69 15.50
C LEU A 209 -23.45 11.98 14.89
N MET A 210 -24.18 11.83 13.79
CA MET A 210 -24.97 12.89 13.16
C MET A 210 -26.37 12.37 12.85
N TRP A 211 -27.39 13.18 13.20
CA TRP A 211 -28.78 12.87 12.89
C TRP A 211 -29.18 13.54 11.57
N ASN A 212 -29.50 12.71 10.57
CA ASN A 212 -30.13 13.16 9.35
C ASN A 212 -31.65 12.89 9.44
N ILE A 213 -32.45 13.95 9.49
CA ILE A 213 -33.89 13.82 9.79
C ILE A 213 -34.69 13.19 8.64
N CYS A 214 -34.21 13.31 7.40
CA CYS A 214 -34.86 12.76 6.20
C CYS A 214 -33.87 12.77 5.02
N GLU A 215 -33.90 11.71 4.23
CA GLU A 215 -33.39 11.69 2.85
C GLU A 215 -34.42 12.36 1.92
N GLU A 216 -33.94 13.18 0.97
CA GLU A 216 -34.71 14.01 0.02
C GLU A 216 -36.03 14.67 0.54
N GLY A 217 -36.01 15.23 1.76
CA GLY A 217 -37.25 15.61 2.48
C GLY A 217 -37.95 16.91 2.06
N ILE A 218 -37.29 17.84 1.36
CA ILE A 218 -37.73 19.25 1.22
C ILE A 218 -38.63 19.48 -0.01
N GLU A 219 -39.65 20.34 0.15
CA GLU A 219 -40.57 20.95 -0.84
C GLU A 219 -41.41 20.00 -1.73
N THR A 220 -40.92 18.81 -2.05
CA THR A 220 -41.65 17.81 -2.83
C THR A 220 -42.54 16.95 -1.93
N PHE A 221 -42.19 16.80 -0.64
CA PHE A 221 -42.79 15.79 0.23
C PHE A 221 -43.17 16.27 1.65
N TYR A 222 -42.35 17.11 2.29
CA TYR A 222 -42.68 17.74 3.57
C TYR A 222 -42.56 19.27 3.53
N PRO A 223 -43.44 20.01 4.26
CA PRO A 223 -43.22 21.42 4.50
C PRO A 223 -42.04 21.62 5.47
N ALA A 224 -41.18 22.61 5.22
CA ALA A 224 -39.99 22.88 6.02
C ALA A 224 -40.29 23.03 7.53
N SER A 225 -41.40 23.68 7.87
CA SER A 225 -41.86 23.83 9.27
C SER A 225 -42.10 22.49 10.00
N LEU A 226 -42.51 21.44 9.29
CA LEU A 226 -42.70 20.12 9.88
C LEU A 226 -41.34 19.44 10.13
N LEU A 227 -40.41 19.53 9.18
CA LEU A 227 -39.04 19.03 9.33
C LEU A 227 -38.29 19.72 10.47
N MET A 228 -38.47 21.04 10.63
CA MET A 228 -37.96 21.77 11.80
C MET A 228 -38.51 21.22 13.10
N SER A 229 -39.80 20.88 13.15
CA SER A 229 -40.40 20.27 14.34
C SER A 229 -39.82 18.88 14.66
N PHE A 230 -39.39 18.12 13.64
CA PHE A 230 -38.70 16.85 13.85
C PHE A 230 -37.33 17.09 14.49
N ALA A 231 -36.56 18.03 13.94
CA ALA A 231 -35.26 18.42 14.48
C ALA A 231 -35.36 18.95 15.93
N ASP A 232 -36.33 19.83 16.21
CA ASP A 232 -36.59 20.34 17.57
C ASP A 232 -36.90 19.24 18.56
N TYR A 233 -37.69 18.25 18.14
CA TYR A 233 -38.03 17.13 19.02
C TYR A 233 -36.81 16.25 19.29
N ILE A 234 -36.01 15.89 18.28
CA ILE A 234 -34.76 15.14 18.46
C ILE A 234 -33.83 15.92 19.40
N LYS A 235 -33.64 17.23 19.17
CA LYS A 235 -32.83 18.12 20.03
C LYS A 235 -33.34 18.14 21.48
N SER A 236 -34.64 18.00 21.71
CA SER A 236 -35.23 17.96 23.05
C SER A 236 -35.06 16.64 23.79
N VAL A 237 -34.77 15.54 23.09
CA VAL A 237 -34.65 14.19 23.69
C VAL A 237 -33.25 13.59 23.60
N ASP A 238 -32.36 14.12 22.75
CA ASP A 238 -30.94 13.78 22.73
C ASP A 238 -30.19 14.58 23.82
N PRO A 239 -29.79 13.97 24.94
CA PRO A 239 -29.15 14.68 26.04
C PRO A 239 -27.70 15.09 25.72
N TYR A 240 -27.13 14.59 24.62
CA TYR A 240 -25.77 14.87 24.19
C TYR A 240 -25.72 15.92 23.09
N ASP A 241 -26.87 16.37 22.56
CA ASP A 241 -27.00 17.50 21.64
C ASP A 241 -26.22 17.27 20.31
N HIS A 242 -26.29 16.07 19.72
CA HIS A 242 -25.56 15.76 18.48
C HIS A 242 -25.93 16.69 17.31
N PRO A 243 -25.04 16.85 16.31
CA PRO A 243 -25.35 17.60 15.11
C PRO A 243 -26.57 17.03 14.40
N ILE A 244 -27.54 17.89 14.08
CA ILE A 244 -28.73 17.54 13.31
C ILE A 244 -28.71 18.25 11.97
N GLY A 245 -29.09 17.56 10.92
CA GLY A 245 -29.15 18.10 9.56
C GLY A 245 -30.22 17.42 8.73
N ILE A 246 -30.25 17.80 7.46
CA ILE A 246 -31.15 17.24 6.45
C ILE A 246 -30.38 17.01 5.16
N HIS A 247 -30.66 15.88 4.54
CA HIS A 247 -30.18 15.54 3.21
C HIS A 247 -31.24 15.90 2.16
N ASN A 248 -30.83 16.54 1.07
CA ASN A 248 -31.77 16.90 0.02
C ASN A 248 -31.13 17.07 -1.36
N TRP A 249 -31.92 16.70 -2.38
CA TRP A 249 -31.67 17.04 -3.78
C TRP A 249 -31.62 18.56 -4.00
N ILE A 250 -30.56 19.07 -4.61
CA ILE A 250 -30.50 20.45 -5.12
C ILE A 250 -30.82 20.46 -6.62
N LYS A 251 -31.93 21.09 -7.02
CA LYS A 251 -32.25 21.31 -8.44
C LYS A 251 -31.45 22.52 -8.93
N ALA A 252 -30.95 22.46 -10.17
CA ALA A 252 -30.01 23.45 -10.73
C ALA A 252 -30.49 24.93 -10.70
N ASN A 253 -31.79 25.18 -10.54
CA ASN A 253 -32.40 26.51 -10.41
C ASN A 253 -32.69 26.96 -8.96
N ASP A 254 -32.47 26.11 -7.96
CA ASP A 254 -32.99 26.27 -6.59
C ASP A 254 -31.89 26.34 -5.51
N ILE A 255 -30.63 26.58 -5.89
CA ILE A 255 -29.46 26.47 -5.01
C ILE A 255 -29.49 27.40 -3.80
N ASP A 256 -30.10 28.59 -3.97
CA ASP A 256 -30.23 29.61 -2.93
C ASP A 256 -31.47 29.43 -2.05
N VAL A 257 -32.45 28.62 -2.48
CA VAL A 257 -33.78 28.56 -1.85
C VAL A 257 -34.03 27.26 -1.11
N VAL A 258 -33.48 26.12 -1.57
CA VAL A 258 -33.86 24.81 -1.04
C VAL A 258 -33.57 24.64 0.44
N PHE A 259 -32.47 25.21 0.95
CA PHE A 259 -32.13 25.15 2.37
C PHE A 259 -32.43 26.45 3.14
N ALA A 260 -32.92 27.49 2.47
CA ALA A 260 -33.01 28.84 3.03
C ALA A 260 -33.88 28.89 4.29
N ASP A 261 -34.96 28.11 4.32
CA ASP A 261 -35.87 28.02 5.47
C ASP A 261 -35.15 27.56 6.75
N PHE A 262 -34.09 26.76 6.63
CA PHE A 262 -33.36 26.19 7.77
C PHE A 262 -32.25 27.10 8.30
N TYR A 263 -31.92 28.19 7.60
CA TYR A 263 -30.83 29.08 7.99
C TYR A 263 -31.12 29.75 9.33
N GLY A 264 -30.15 29.68 10.25
CA GLY A 264 -30.27 30.28 11.59
C GLY A 264 -31.20 29.53 12.54
N HIS A 265 -31.85 28.45 12.12
CA HIS A 265 -32.68 27.63 13.00
C HIS A 265 -31.81 26.96 14.09
N PRO A 266 -32.17 27.05 15.38
CA PRO A 266 -31.29 26.64 16.47
C PRO A 266 -30.93 25.15 16.46
N SER A 267 -31.84 24.32 15.96
CA SER A 267 -31.68 22.85 15.98
C SER A 267 -30.84 22.29 14.84
N PHE A 268 -30.54 23.04 13.78
CA PHE A 268 -29.74 22.56 12.64
C PHE A 268 -28.28 22.93 12.78
N ASP A 269 -27.39 21.98 12.54
CA ASP A 269 -25.94 22.11 12.69
C ASP A 269 -25.19 21.83 11.37
N TYR A 270 -25.81 21.08 10.45
CA TYR A 270 -25.27 20.85 9.12
C TYR A 270 -26.37 20.74 8.06
N LEU A 271 -25.97 20.88 6.79
CA LEU A 271 -26.79 20.63 5.61
C LEU A 271 -26.07 19.61 4.73
N SER A 272 -26.82 18.66 4.20
CA SER A 272 -26.31 17.61 3.33
C SER A 272 -26.92 17.75 1.94
N MET A 273 -26.05 17.83 0.93
CA MET A 273 -26.46 18.00 -0.44
C MET A 273 -26.31 16.71 -1.24
N GLN A 274 -27.34 16.49 -2.04
CA GLN A 274 -27.27 15.66 -3.23
C GLN A 274 -27.24 16.59 -4.43
N HIS A 275 -26.21 16.43 -5.25
CA HIS A 275 -26.00 17.24 -6.44
C HIS A 275 -25.28 16.41 -7.48
N ARG A 276 -25.93 16.17 -8.62
CA ARG A 276 -25.38 15.36 -9.70
C ARG A 276 -25.03 16.28 -10.88
N GLY A 277 -23.76 16.40 -11.24
CA GLY A 277 -23.25 17.30 -12.30
C GLY A 277 -23.73 17.01 -13.74
N SER A 278 -24.69 16.10 -13.92
CA SER A 278 -25.13 15.59 -15.23
C SER A 278 -26.44 16.20 -15.76
N TYR A 279 -26.96 17.26 -15.15
CA TYR A 279 -28.06 18.04 -15.72
C TYR A 279 -27.56 18.98 -16.84
N ILE A 280 -26.90 18.40 -17.85
CA ILE A 280 -26.71 19.02 -19.16
C ILE A 280 -28.08 19.05 -19.86
N ARG A 281 -28.99 19.93 -19.42
CA ARG A 281 -30.02 20.42 -20.34
C ARG A 281 -29.34 21.46 -21.20
N ALA A 282 -29.23 21.15 -22.50
CA ALA A 282 -28.73 22.05 -23.53
C ALA A 282 -29.21 23.50 -23.28
N GLY A 283 -28.30 24.35 -22.79
CA GLY A 283 -28.54 25.78 -22.57
C GLY A 283 -28.56 26.28 -21.11
N TYR A 284 -28.34 25.46 -20.08
CA TYR A 284 -28.18 25.94 -18.70
C TYR A 284 -26.75 25.70 -18.18
N PRO A 285 -26.02 26.74 -17.74
CA PRO A 285 -24.73 26.56 -17.08
C PRO A 285 -24.95 25.95 -15.69
N ASP A 286 -24.34 24.79 -15.45
CA ASP A 286 -24.33 24.09 -14.16
C ASP A 286 -23.83 25.01 -13.02
N PRO A 287 -24.54 25.14 -11.88
CA PRO A 287 -24.00 25.81 -10.71
C PRO A 287 -22.95 24.91 -10.03
N ARG A 288 -21.69 25.05 -10.48
CA ARG A 288 -20.46 24.49 -9.92
C ARG A 288 -20.52 24.35 -8.38
N TYR A 289 -20.07 23.22 -7.81
CA TYR A 289 -19.87 23.03 -6.37
C TYR A 289 -19.31 24.27 -5.64
N PRO A 290 -18.28 24.97 -6.18
CA PRO A 290 -17.84 26.27 -5.68
C PRO A 290 -18.93 27.33 -5.45
N THR A 291 -19.81 27.53 -6.42
CA THR A 291 -20.90 28.51 -6.35
C THR A 291 -21.92 28.08 -5.31
N ALA A 292 -22.37 26.82 -5.39
CA ALA A 292 -23.33 26.23 -4.45
C ALA A 292 -22.90 26.40 -2.99
N LEU A 293 -21.67 25.99 -2.69
CA LEU A 293 -21.09 26.09 -1.36
C LEU A 293 -20.91 27.56 -0.97
N GLY A 294 -20.48 28.42 -1.89
CA GLY A 294 -20.35 29.85 -1.65
C GLY A 294 -21.64 30.51 -1.19
N ASP A 295 -22.74 30.27 -1.91
CA ASP A 295 -24.04 30.88 -1.64
C ASP A 295 -24.66 30.36 -0.33
N ILE A 296 -24.65 29.03 -0.10
CA ILE A 296 -25.17 28.44 1.14
C ILE A 296 -24.33 28.87 2.36
N ARG A 297 -23.00 28.95 2.24
CA ARG A 297 -22.13 29.45 3.32
C ARG A 297 -22.47 30.92 3.64
N ALA A 298 -22.61 31.75 2.61
CA ALA A 298 -22.99 33.15 2.80
C ALA A 298 -24.36 33.29 3.49
N GLY A 299 -25.36 32.51 3.05
CA GLY A 299 -26.71 32.53 3.62
C GLY A 299 -26.75 32.10 5.09
N THR A 300 -26.12 30.97 5.43
CA THR A 300 -26.09 30.46 6.81
C THR A 300 -25.29 31.36 7.75
N ALA A 301 -24.17 31.94 7.28
CA ALA A 301 -23.40 32.91 8.05
C ALA A 301 -24.19 34.22 8.26
N ALA A 302 -24.90 34.72 7.24
CA ALA A 302 -25.74 35.91 7.36
C ALA A 302 -26.92 35.71 8.33
N ALA A 303 -27.43 34.48 8.44
CA ALA A 303 -28.44 34.10 9.43
C ALA A 303 -27.87 33.95 10.86
N GLY A 304 -26.56 34.14 11.07
CA GLY A 304 -25.91 34.13 12.38
C GLY A 304 -25.50 32.74 12.89
N LYS A 305 -25.68 31.68 12.09
CA LYS A 305 -25.24 30.31 12.41
C LYS A 305 -24.61 29.65 11.18
N PRO A 306 -23.28 29.78 10.98
CA PRO A 306 -22.55 29.09 9.93
C PRO A 306 -22.74 27.57 10.04
N LEU A 307 -23.47 26.93 9.11
CA LEU A 307 -23.69 25.49 9.16
C LEU A 307 -22.58 24.74 8.43
N ALA A 308 -22.28 23.52 8.87
CA ALA A 308 -21.38 22.62 8.13
C ALA A 308 -22.06 22.09 6.86
N LEU A 309 -21.35 22.06 5.73
CA LEU A 309 -21.92 21.68 4.43
C LEU A 309 -21.32 20.37 3.93
N MET A 310 -22.14 19.34 3.78
CA MET A 310 -21.74 17.98 3.47
C MET A 310 -22.20 17.61 2.06
N GLY A 311 -21.35 16.99 1.22
CA GLY A 311 -21.77 16.37 -0.04
C GLY A 311 -21.93 14.87 0.20
N ASP A 312 -23.15 14.36 0.34
CA ASP A 312 -23.36 12.93 0.65
C ASP A 312 -23.64 12.12 -0.62
N GLU A 313 -24.39 12.69 -1.57
CA GLU A 313 -24.80 11.96 -2.77
C GLU A 313 -24.49 12.76 -4.04
N LEU A 314 -23.25 12.62 -4.52
CA LEU A 314 -22.71 13.34 -5.68
C LEU A 314 -22.72 12.45 -6.93
N GLU A 315 -21.60 12.31 -7.64
CA GLU A 315 -21.45 11.38 -8.76
C GLU A 315 -21.15 9.93 -8.30
N TRP A 316 -21.62 8.94 -9.07
CA TRP A 316 -21.36 7.53 -8.79
C TRP A 316 -19.90 7.18 -9.12
N VAL A 317 -19.26 6.37 -8.28
CA VAL A 317 -17.88 5.92 -8.50
C VAL A 317 -17.89 4.63 -9.31
N LEU A 318 -17.21 4.65 -10.46
CA LEU A 318 -16.89 3.43 -11.20
C LEU A 318 -15.69 2.71 -10.57
N PRO A 319 -15.66 1.37 -10.61
CA PRO A 319 -14.53 0.56 -10.17
C PRO A 319 -13.35 0.61 -11.16
N SER A 320 -13.07 1.78 -11.74
CA SER A 320 -11.95 2.03 -12.65
C SER A 320 -11.16 3.25 -12.18
N ASP A 321 -9.84 3.12 -12.05
CA ASP A 321 -8.95 4.26 -11.73
C ASP A 321 -8.58 5.03 -13.00
N ASP A 322 -9.60 5.50 -13.71
CA ASP A 322 -9.48 6.26 -14.92
C ASP A 322 -10.37 7.50 -14.87
N GLU A 323 -10.38 8.24 -15.98
CA GLU A 323 -11.23 9.40 -16.13
C GLU A 323 -12.51 9.05 -16.90
N ALA A 324 -13.02 7.80 -16.80
CA ALA A 324 -14.28 7.43 -17.43
C ALA A 324 -15.42 8.32 -16.93
N TYR A 325 -16.36 8.64 -17.82
CA TYR A 325 -17.50 9.49 -17.51
C TYR A 325 -18.69 9.10 -18.38
N THR A 326 -19.85 8.96 -17.77
CA THR A 326 -21.12 8.66 -18.47
C THR A 326 -22.10 9.82 -18.32
N LEU A 327 -22.91 10.04 -19.36
CA LEU A 327 -23.93 11.11 -19.37
C LEU A 327 -25.25 10.62 -18.76
N GLY A 328 -25.95 11.52 -18.06
CA GLY A 328 -27.31 11.29 -17.56
C GLY A 328 -27.44 11.32 -16.04
N ILE A 329 -28.67 11.28 -15.53
CA ILE A 329 -29.01 11.47 -14.09
C ILE A 329 -28.31 10.46 -13.15
N TYR A 330 -27.76 9.36 -13.67
CA TYR A 330 -26.94 8.38 -12.95
C TYR A 330 -25.52 8.33 -13.54
N ALA A 331 -24.90 9.50 -13.69
CA ALA A 331 -23.55 9.60 -14.21
C ALA A 331 -22.57 8.85 -13.29
N LYS A 332 -21.94 7.84 -13.86
CA LYS A 332 -20.86 7.07 -13.26
C LYS A 332 -19.52 7.57 -13.78
N CYS A 333 -18.60 7.81 -12.85
CA CYS A 333 -17.32 8.45 -13.09
C CYS A 333 -16.18 7.60 -12.51
N GLY A 334 -15.09 7.45 -13.25
CA GLY A 334 -13.87 6.79 -12.76
C GLY A 334 -13.24 7.55 -11.60
N MET A 335 -12.47 6.85 -10.77
CA MET A 335 -11.92 7.38 -9.51
C MET A 335 -10.96 8.56 -9.73
N LYS A 336 -10.24 8.58 -10.86
CA LYS A 336 -9.39 9.72 -11.23
C LYS A 336 -10.22 10.96 -11.54
N TRP A 337 -11.37 10.81 -12.19
CA TRP A 337 -12.30 11.93 -12.41
C TRP A 337 -12.88 12.43 -11.08
N GLN A 338 -13.32 11.52 -10.21
CA GLN A 338 -13.87 11.83 -8.88
C GLN A 338 -12.89 12.64 -8.03
N ARG A 339 -11.61 12.23 -8.00
CA ARG A 339 -10.55 12.97 -7.32
C ARG A 339 -10.44 14.41 -7.85
N LYS A 340 -10.35 14.58 -9.17
CA LYS A 340 -10.13 15.89 -9.83
C LYS A 340 -11.32 16.84 -9.71
N SER A 341 -12.52 16.30 -9.89
CA SER A 341 -13.73 17.06 -10.20
C SER A 341 -14.67 17.21 -9.01
N VAL A 342 -14.56 16.33 -8.01
CA VAL A 342 -15.48 16.28 -6.87
C VAL A 342 -14.72 16.52 -5.58
N LEU A 343 -13.83 15.62 -5.18
CA LEU A 343 -13.16 15.64 -3.88
C LEU A 343 -12.46 16.98 -3.60
N TRP A 344 -11.52 17.39 -4.46
CA TRP A 344 -10.77 18.63 -4.25
C TRP A 344 -11.58 19.88 -4.50
N GLN A 345 -12.50 19.85 -5.48
CA GLN A 345 -13.40 20.96 -5.76
C GLN A 345 -14.30 21.24 -4.55
N PHE A 346 -14.81 20.20 -3.87
CA PHE A 346 -15.63 20.34 -2.69
C PHE A 346 -14.83 20.85 -1.48
N TYR A 347 -13.68 20.21 -1.18
CA TYR A 347 -12.85 20.57 -0.02
C TYR A 347 -12.34 22.01 -0.10
N LEU A 348 -11.75 22.40 -1.23
CA LEU A 348 -11.16 23.74 -1.39
C LEU A 348 -12.19 24.82 -1.77
N SER A 349 -13.47 24.45 -1.91
CA SER A 349 -14.60 25.40 -1.93
C SER A 349 -15.27 25.55 -0.56
N GLY A 350 -14.64 25.04 0.49
CA GLY A 350 -15.12 25.20 1.86
C GLY A 350 -16.20 24.20 2.28
N GLY A 351 -16.30 23.06 1.60
CA GLY A 351 -17.14 21.95 2.06
C GLY A 351 -16.56 21.27 3.30
N ALA A 352 -17.43 20.75 4.17
CA ALA A 352 -17.10 20.00 5.38
C ALA A 352 -16.93 18.48 5.12
N GLY A 353 -17.01 18.07 3.85
CA GLY A 353 -16.49 16.82 3.33
C GLY A 353 -17.43 16.09 2.38
N VAL A 354 -16.98 14.96 1.83
CA VAL A 354 -17.67 14.21 0.76
C VAL A 354 -17.91 12.75 1.14
N LYS A 355 -18.94 12.14 0.55
CA LYS A 355 -19.13 10.70 0.49
C LYS A 355 -19.31 10.23 -0.95
N TYR A 356 -19.21 8.93 -1.14
CA TYR A 356 -19.25 8.29 -2.44
C TYR A 356 -20.29 7.19 -2.50
N ILE A 357 -21.10 7.24 -3.56
CA ILE A 357 -21.93 6.12 -3.98
C ILE A 357 -21.04 5.14 -4.73
N VAL A 358 -20.91 3.94 -4.20
CA VAL A 358 -20.03 2.88 -4.73
C VAL A 358 -20.87 1.65 -5.07
N GLU A 359 -20.68 1.06 -6.25
CA GLU A 359 -21.45 -0.08 -6.79
C GLU A 359 -22.94 0.22 -7.05
N SER A 360 -23.70 0.47 -6.00
CA SER A 360 -25.15 0.69 -5.97
C SER A 360 -25.55 1.51 -4.73
N LEU A 361 -26.75 2.08 -4.69
CA LEU A 361 -27.29 2.70 -3.46
C LEU A 361 -27.55 1.66 -2.36
N LEU A 362 -28.00 0.45 -2.73
CA LEU A 362 -28.52 -0.55 -1.78
C LEU A 362 -27.86 -1.93 -1.88
N ASN A 363 -26.87 -2.11 -2.76
CA ASN A 363 -26.34 -3.44 -3.06
C ASN A 363 -24.81 -3.47 -3.17
N THR A 364 -24.14 -2.66 -2.36
CA THR A 364 -22.68 -2.69 -2.25
C THR A 364 -22.25 -3.86 -1.38
N HIS A 365 -21.41 -4.74 -1.90
CA HIS A 365 -20.97 -5.93 -1.16
C HIS A 365 -19.45 -6.01 -0.94
N ASP A 366 -18.68 -5.39 -1.83
CA ASP A 366 -17.23 -5.36 -1.74
C ASP A 366 -16.69 -3.92 -1.85
N PHE A 367 -16.27 -3.39 -0.70
CA PHE A 367 -15.67 -2.07 -0.61
C PHE A 367 -14.21 -2.05 -1.09
N ARG A 368 -13.55 -3.20 -1.27
CA ARG A 368 -12.14 -3.29 -1.65
C ARG A 368 -11.86 -2.84 -3.07
N VAL A 369 -12.85 -3.02 -3.95
CA VAL A 369 -12.80 -2.58 -5.35
C VAL A 369 -12.53 -1.07 -5.46
N TYR A 370 -12.87 -0.29 -4.42
CA TYR A 370 -12.76 1.17 -4.38
C TYR A 370 -11.54 1.67 -3.60
N GLU A 371 -10.55 0.82 -3.28
CA GLU A 371 -9.32 1.20 -2.56
C GLU A 371 -8.66 2.48 -3.10
N PRO A 372 -8.48 2.69 -4.42
CA PRO A 372 -7.85 3.90 -4.90
C PRO A 372 -8.61 5.17 -4.51
N MET A 373 -9.95 5.12 -4.50
CA MET A 373 -10.80 6.24 -4.06
C MET A 373 -10.66 6.50 -2.56
N TRP A 374 -10.57 5.45 -1.74
CA TRP A 374 -10.31 5.57 -0.30
C TRP A 374 -8.93 6.20 -0.04
N ARG A 375 -7.91 5.76 -0.78
CA ARG A 375 -6.55 6.30 -0.74
C ARG A 375 -6.49 7.77 -1.13
N TYR A 376 -7.11 8.17 -2.24
CA TYR A 376 -7.17 9.59 -2.65
C TYR A 376 -7.88 10.46 -1.61
N THR A 377 -8.96 9.95 -1.01
CA THR A 377 -9.69 10.66 0.05
C THR A 377 -8.83 10.82 1.31
N ARG A 378 -8.08 9.78 1.71
CA ARG A 378 -7.12 9.84 2.81
C ARG A 378 -6.04 10.89 2.56
N TYR A 379 -5.47 10.95 1.36
CA TYR A 379 -4.48 11.98 1.00
C TYR A 379 -5.03 13.39 1.10
N ALA A 380 -6.22 13.63 0.54
CA ALA A 380 -6.87 14.93 0.66
C ALA A 380 -7.16 15.31 2.12
N ARG A 381 -7.65 14.38 2.96
CA ARG A 381 -7.87 14.63 4.39
C ARG A 381 -6.57 14.94 5.13
N ASN A 382 -5.51 14.17 4.90
CA ASN A 382 -4.19 14.43 5.49
C ASN A 382 -3.63 15.81 5.09
N PHE A 383 -3.89 16.27 3.86
CA PHE A 383 -3.54 17.63 3.44
C PHE A 383 -4.37 18.68 4.20
N MET A 384 -5.68 18.46 4.34
CA MET A 384 -6.56 19.38 5.08
C MET A 384 -6.13 19.50 6.55
N ASP A 385 -5.73 18.41 7.20
CA ASP A 385 -5.24 18.42 8.59
C ASP A 385 -3.95 19.24 8.79
N GLN A 386 -3.23 19.55 7.71
CA GLN A 386 -2.01 20.38 7.73
C GLN A 386 -2.28 21.88 7.55
N ILE A 387 -3.52 22.29 7.27
CA ILE A 387 -3.90 23.69 7.05
C ILE A 387 -5.01 24.13 8.00
N PRO A 388 -5.13 25.42 8.35
CA PRO A 388 -6.18 25.91 9.24
C PRO A 388 -7.51 26.08 8.48
N PHE A 389 -8.00 25.02 7.81
CA PHE A 389 -9.12 25.10 6.86
C PHE A 389 -10.40 25.69 7.46
N ALA A 390 -10.63 25.51 8.77
CA ALA A 390 -11.78 26.08 9.46
C ALA A 390 -11.76 27.63 9.48
N ASP A 391 -10.59 28.24 9.41
CA ASP A 391 -10.37 29.68 9.35
C ASP A 391 -10.20 30.22 7.93
N MET A 392 -10.18 29.32 6.93
CA MET A 392 -10.01 29.69 5.54
C MET A 392 -11.37 29.88 4.84
N VAL A 393 -11.39 30.73 3.83
CA VAL A 393 -12.58 31.09 3.05
C VAL A 393 -12.35 30.82 1.56
N PRO A 394 -13.37 30.34 0.82
CA PRO A 394 -13.27 30.18 -0.62
C PRO A 394 -12.94 31.51 -1.30
N SER A 395 -11.91 31.52 -2.14
CA SER A 395 -11.32 32.72 -2.73
C SER A 395 -10.94 32.51 -4.21
N HIS A 396 -11.80 31.79 -4.95
CA HIS A 396 -11.56 31.36 -6.34
C HIS A 396 -11.21 32.52 -7.28
N ASN A 397 -11.75 33.72 -7.03
CA ASN A 397 -11.49 34.94 -7.79
C ASN A 397 -10.04 35.44 -7.73
N LEU A 398 -9.20 34.86 -6.86
CA LEU A 398 -7.77 35.18 -6.81
C LEU A 398 -6.97 34.47 -7.91
N LEU A 399 -7.47 33.39 -8.50
CA LEU A 399 -6.79 32.65 -9.55
C LEU A 399 -7.33 33.04 -10.93
N THR A 400 -6.44 33.24 -11.89
CA THR A 400 -6.81 33.52 -13.30
C THR A 400 -5.79 32.92 -14.27
N GLY A 401 -6.23 32.54 -15.47
CA GLY A 401 -5.35 32.10 -16.56
C GLY A 401 -4.85 30.66 -16.45
N GLU A 402 -5.38 29.89 -15.50
CA GLU A 402 -5.17 28.46 -15.37
C GLU A 402 -5.90 27.67 -16.47
N SER A 403 -5.40 26.47 -16.78
CA SER A 403 -6.11 25.54 -17.66
C SER A 403 -7.34 24.97 -16.98
N THR A 404 -8.43 24.91 -17.72
CA THR A 404 -9.63 24.17 -17.32
C THR A 404 -9.49 22.69 -17.69
N TYR A 405 -10.08 21.81 -16.89
CA TYR A 405 -10.21 20.39 -17.18
C TYR A 405 -11.56 20.12 -17.86
N ALA A 406 -11.53 19.42 -19.00
CA ALA A 406 -12.71 19.21 -19.86
C ALA A 406 -12.76 17.75 -20.35
N LYS A 407 -13.79 16.99 -19.93
CA LYS A 407 -14.18 15.74 -20.59
C LYS A 407 -15.61 15.78 -21.16
N SER A 408 -16.47 16.63 -20.61
CA SER A 408 -17.72 17.11 -21.18
C SER A 408 -18.08 18.45 -20.53
N ASP A 409 -19.00 19.23 -21.13
CA ASP A 409 -19.55 20.46 -20.52
C ASP A 409 -20.25 20.08 -19.19
N PRO A 410 -19.90 20.71 -18.05
CA PRO A 410 -19.11 21.93 -17.89
C PRO A 410 -17.59 21.78 -17.65
N LEU A 411 -16.87 22.85 -17.99
CA LEU A 411 -15.43 23.05 -17.76
C LEU A 411 -15.12 23.21 -16.25
N ILE A 412 -14.24 22.35 -15.72
CA ILE A 412 -13.80 22.42 -14.31
C ILE A 412 -12.58 23.34 -14.23
N SER A 413 -12.65 24.37 -13.38
CA SER A 413 -11.59 25.39 -13.21
C SER A 413 -10.84 25.17 -11.89
N GLY A 414 -9.72 25.87 -11.70
CA GLY A 414 -9.00 25.82 -10.43
C GLY A 414 -9.81 26.41 -9.28
N VAL A 415 -9.62 25.88 -8.07
CA VAL A 415 -10.27 26.37 -6.85
C VAL A 415 -9.24 26.81 -5.81
N VAL A 416 -9.60 27.81 -5.00
CA VAL A 416 -8.72 28.41 -4.00
C VAL A 416 -9.45 28.47 -2.68
N LEU A 417 -8.85 27.88 -1.66
CA LEU A 417 -9.21 28.09 -0.26
C LEU A 417 -8.11 28.94 0.36
N ALA A 418 -8.45 30.04 1.04
CA ALA A 418 -7.44 30.96 1.55
C ALA A 418 -7.79 31.50 2.93
N LYS A 419 -6.77 31.74 3.75
CA LYS A 419 -6.80 32.75 4.81
C LYS A 419 -6.01 33.94 4.26
N PRO A 420 -6.68 34.94 3.67
CA PRO A 420 -6.01 35.99 2.92
C PRO A 420 -4.92 36.68 3.73
N GLY A 421 -3.73 36.79 3.16
CA GLY A 421 -2.55 37.38 3.81
C GLY A 421 -1.67 36.38 4.55
N GLU A 422 -2.10 35.12 4.71
CA GLU A 422 -1.38 34.11 5.51
C GLU A 422 -1.15 32.81 4.75
N ILE A 423 -2.20 32.16 4.24
CA ILE A 423 -2.09 30.83 3.62
C ILE A 423 -3.13 30.64 2.50
N TYR A 424 -2.72 29.98 1.43
CA TYR A 424 -3.54 29.72 0.24
C TYR A 424 -3.31 28.29 -0.23
N ALA A 425 -4.39 27.50 -0.35
CA ALA A 425 -4.38 26.19 -0.99
C ALA A 425 -5.12 26.29 -2.32
N ILE A 426 -4.46 25.91 -3.41
CA ILE A 426 -4.96 26.04 -4.78
C ILE A 426 -4.99 24.66 -5.42
N GLN A 427 -6.16 24.15 -5.81
CA GLN A 427 -6.22 22.98 -6.68
C GLN A 427 -6.29 23.40 -8.14
N LEU A 428 -5.44 22.80 -8.94
CA LEU A 428 -5.45 22.85 -10.39
C LEU A 428 -5.91 21.48 -10.90
N PRO A 429 -7.10 21.33 -11.51
CA PRO A 429 -7.58 20.04 -12.02
C PRO A 429 -6.78 19.56 -13.25
N ASN A 430 -6.09 20.50 -13.91
CA ASN A 430 -5.08 20.29 -14.93
C ASN A 430 -4.05 21.43 -14.78
N ALA A 431 -2.77 21.09 -14.67
CA ALA A 431 -1.68 22.05 -14.45
C ALA A 431 -0.91 22.44 -15.73
N SER A 432 -1.48 22.21 -16.92
CA SER A 432 -0.83 22.51 -18.21
C SER A 432 -0.59 24.01 -18.36
N SER A 433 -1.55 24.81 -17.89
CA SER A 433 -1.33 26.20 -17.50
C SER A 433 -1.73 26.34 -16.04
N THR A 434 -0.81 26.78 -15.20
CA THR A 434 -1.06 26.93 -13.76
C THR A 434 -1.66 28.29 -13.38
N GLY A 435 -1.69 29.23 -14.34
CA GLY A 435 -2.28 30.55 -14.13
C GLY A 435 -1.47 31.46 -13.20
N THR A 436 -2.15 32.49 -12.73
CA THR A 436 -1.62 33.58 -11.92
C THR A 436 -2.50 33.81 -10.71
N LEU A 437 -1.89 33.85 -9.53
CA LEU A 437 -2.55 34.15 -8.27
C LEU A 437 -2.39 35.63 -7.93
N ASN A 438 -3.51 36.30 -7.61
CA ASN A 438 -3.52 37.68 -7.17
C ASN A 438 -3.21 37.78 -5.66
N LEU A 439 -1.99 38.20 -5.33
CA LEU A 439 -1.54 38.49 -3.97
C LEU A 439 -1.41 40.00 -3.71
N SER A 440 -2.11 40.85 -4.45
CA SER A 440 -2.05 42.32 -4.25
C SER A 440 -2.48 42.77 -2.85
N GLY A 441 -3.39 42.03 -2.22
CA GLY A 441 -3.83 42.25 -0.83
C GLY A 441 -2.89 41.68 0.23
N ALA A 442 -1.79 41.02 -0.15
CA ALA A 442 -0.93 40.28 0.76
C ALA A 442 0.55 40.57 0.47
N SER A 443 1.23 41.29 1.37
CA SER A 443 2.66 41.63 1.22
C SER A 443 3.57 40.67 1.99
N GLY A 444 4.84 40.62 1.59
CA GLY A 444 5.89 39.80 2.20
C GLY A 444 6.22 38.56 1.38
N ASP A 445 7.14 37.73 1.88
CA ASP A 445 7.55 36.50 1.21
C ASP A 445 6.72 35.31 1.67
N PHE A 446 6.52 34.37 0.77
CA PHE A 446 5.74 33.14 0.97
C PHE A 446 6.54 31.93 0.48
N THR A 447 6.44 30.81 1.16
CA THR A 447 6.85 29.51 0.62
C THR A 447 5.78 28.96 -0.30
N LYS A 448 6.18 28.42 -1.45
CA LYS A 448 5.33 27.70 -2.40
C LYS A 448 5.80 26.24 -2.49
N ARG A 449 4.88 25.30 -2.28
CA ARG A 449 5.09 23.86 -2.34
C ARG A 449 4.04 23.18 -3.22
N TRP A 450 4.42 22.12 -3.91
CA TRP A 450 3.54 21.34 -4.78
C TRP A 450 3.17 20.03 -4.08
N TYR A 451 1.88 19.80 -3.87
CA TYR A 451 1.33 18.57 -3.32
C TYR A 451 0.74 17.74 -4.45
N ASN A 452 1.19 16.49 -4.57
CA ASN A 452 0.72 15.56 -5.57
C ASN A 452 -0.49 14.75 -5.03
N PRO A 453 -1.71 14.98 -5.53
CA PRO A 453 -2.91 14.31 -5.02
C PRO A 453 -2.97 12.81 -5.27
N ARG A 454 -2.11 12.27 -6.14
CA ARG A 454 -2.05 10.84 -6.51
C ARG A 454 -1.18 10.04 -5.54
N THR A 455 -0.13 10.68 -5.02
CA THR A 455 0.87 10.05 -4.14
C THR A 455 0.73 10.50 -2.69
N GLY A 456 0.09 11.64 -2.45
CA GLY A 456 -0.16 12.17 -1.12
C GLY A 456 1.03 12.89 -0.48
N VAL A 457 2.06 13.22 -1.28
CA VAL A 457 3.31 13.85 -0.81
C VAL A 457 3.56 15.20 -1.49
N PHE A 458 4.39 16.03 -0.85
CA PHE A 458 4.92 17.23 -1.49
C PHE A 458 6.11 16.86 -2.39
N GLU A 459 6.11 17.36 -3.63
CA GLU A 459 7.12 17.05 -4.65
C GLU A 459 7.82 18.31 -5.16
N GLY A 460 9.06 18.12 -5.64
CA GLY A 460 9.92 19.20 -6.13
C GLY A 460 10.46 20.11 -5.02
N ALA A 461 11.21 21.14 -5.43
CA ALA A 461 11.81 22.07 -4.50
C ALA A 461 10.76 23.03 -3.89
N THR A 462 10.87 23.28 -2.59
CA THR A 462 10.19 24.42 -1.97
C THR A 462 10.79 25.71 -2.52
N THR A 463 9.95 26.61 -3.02
CA THR A 463 10.39 27.89 -3.60
C THR A 463 9.82 29.06 -2.83
N THR A 464 10.45 30.22 -2.92
CA THR A 464 9.94 31.46 -2.32
C THR A 464 9.30 32.34 -3.39
N ILE A 465 8.14 32.91 -3.09
CA ILE A 465 7.47 33.92 -3.91
C ILE A 465 7.17 35.17 -3.07
N THR A 466 7.19 36.34 -3.70
CA THR A 466 6.94 37.62 -3.02
C THR A 466 5.54 38.12 -3.36
N GLY A 467 4.74 38.42 -2.34
CA GLY A 467 3.42 39.02 -2.48
C GLY A 467 3.45 40.52 -2.81
N GLY A 468 2.28 41.16 -2.84
CA GLY A 468 2.10 42.56 -3.19
C GLY A 468 1.73 42.80 -4.67
N GLY A 469 1.46 41.73 -5.41
CA GLY A 469 1.05 41.78 -6.81
C GLY A 469 0.55 40.43 -7.32
N ASN A 470 0.40 40.34 -8.64
CA ASN A 470 0.05 39.09 -9.32
C ASN A 470 1.30 38.20 -9.44
N VAL A 471 1.19 36.93 -9.06
CA VAL A 471 2.29 35.97 -9.04
C VAL A 471 1.95 34.76 -9.92
N SER A 472 2.82 34.44 -10.87
CA SER A 472 2.70 33.20 -11.65
C SER A 472 3.04 31.99 -10.77
N LEU A 473 2.21 30.94 -10.83
CA LEU A 473 2.45 29.73 -10.06
C LEU A 473 3.62 28.90 -10.63
N GLY A 474 3.97 29.09 -11.90
CA GLY A 474 5.00 28.31 -12.59
C GLY A 474 4.57 26.85 -12.84
N PRO A 475 5.38 26.05 -13.56
CA PRO A 475 5.02 24.66 -13.85
C PRO A 475 5.08 23.77 -12.60
N PRO A 476 4.28 22.69 -12.55
CA PRO A 476 4.43 21.66 -11.54
C PRO A 476 5.75 20.88 -11.72
N PRO A 477 6.20 20.09 -10.72
CA PRO A 477 7.43 19.30 -10.80
C PRO A 477 7.43 18.27 -11.93
N SER A 478 6.27 17.67 -12.22
CA SER A 478 6.08 16.64 -13.24
C SER A 478 4.62 16.63 -13.73
N SER A 479 4.33 15.83 -14.77
CA SER A 479 2.96 15.50 -15.20
C SER A 479 2.03 16.71 -15.28
N SER A 480 2.39 17.71 -16.09
CA SER A 480 1.66 18.98 -16.16
C SER A 480 0.22 18.84 -16.65
N SER A 481 -0.13 17.78 -17.38
CA SER A 481 -1.52 17.48 -17.75
C SER A 481 -2.39 16.97 -16.59
N GLU A 482 -1.80 16.66 -15.44
CA GLU A 482 -2.48 16.11 -14.27
C GLU A 482 -2.86 17.16 -13.23
N ASP A 483 -3.63 16.72 -12.22
CA ASP A 483 -4.07 17.56 -11.11
C ASP A 483 -2.96 17.85 -10.09
N TRP A 484 -2.94 19.05 -9.55
CA TRP A 484 -1.97 19.44 -8.53
C TRP A 484 -2.62 20.33 -7.48
N VAL A 485 -2.12 20.25 -6.25
CA VAL A 485 -2.47 21.21 -5.20
C VAL A 485 -1.24 22.04 -4.86
N VAL A 486 -1.35 23.36 -4.91
CA VAL A 486 -0.28 24.29 -4.56
C VAL A 486 -0.58 24.86 -3.18
N LEU A 487 0.39 24.76 -2.27
CA LEU A 487 0.31 25.39 -0.97
C LEU A 487 1.24 26.60 -0.92
N ILE A 488 0.68 27.77 -0.62
CA ILE A 488 1.39 29.04 -0.49
C ILE A 488 1.20 29.54 0.94
N GLU A 489 2.29 29.67 1.68
CA GLU A 489 2.29 30.01 3.10
C GLU A 489 3.22 31.18 3.37
N LYS A 490 2.73 32.19 4.07
CA LYS A 490 3.51 33.38 4.36
C LYS A 490 4.63 33.06 5.34
N ILE A 491 5.84 33.45 4.97
CA ILE A 491 7.02 33.28 5.80
C ILE A 491 6.91 34.24 6.99
N GLY A 492 7.08 33.70 8.19
CA GLY A 492 7.16 34.51 9.41
C GLY A 492 5.87 35.22 9.80
N VAL A 493 4.70 34.58 9.62
CA VAL A 493 3.43 35.01 10.26
C VAL A 493 2.66 33.92 11.01
N SER A 494 2.99 32.64 10.81
CA SER A 494 2.31 31.53 11.48
C SER A 494 2.90 31.27 12.87
N PRO A 495 2.08 31.09 13.93
CA PRO A 495 2.55 30.64 15.22
C PRO A 495 3.05 29.19 15.27
N GLY A 496 2.82 28.42 14.21
CA GLY A 496 3.29 27.04 14.10
C GLY A 496 2.44 26.02 14.85
N MET A 497 2.88 24.77 14.80
CA MET A 497 2.18 23.59 15.26
C MET A 497 3.11 22.75 16.15
N PHE A 498 2.60 22.17 17.23
CA PHE A 498 3.37 21.31 18.14
C PHE A 498 3.06 19.83 17.98
N GLN A 499 4.09 19.00 17.97
CA GLN A 499 3.95 17.55 17.91
C GLN A 499 5.15 16.84 18.54
N PHE A 500 4.96 15.61 19.05
CA PHE A 500 6.07 14.75 19.44
C PHE A 500 6.94 14.43 18.23
N SER A 501 8.24 14.26 18.46
CA SER A 501 9.18 13.89 17.40
C SER A 501 9.04 12.42 16.96
N ALA A 502 8.44 11.59 17.81
CA ALA A 502 8.21 10.17 17.58
C ALA A 502 6.88 9.76 18.20
N SER A 503 6.29 8.68 17.69
CA SER A 503 5.09 8.06 18.27
C SER A 503 5.40 7.14 19.45
N TYR A 504 6.69 6.82 19.67
CA TYR A 504 7.16 5.81 20.61
C TYR A 504 8.46 6.23 21.30
N TYR A 505 8.55 5.97 22.60
CA TYR A 505 9.73 6.14 23.44
C TYR A 505 9.89 4.89 24.32
N SER A 506 11.12 4.54 24.73
CA SER A 506 11.35 3.39 25.63
C SER A 506 12.49 3.62 26.61
N ILE A 507 12.37 2.99 27.78
CA ILE A 507 13.37 3.01 28.86
C ILE A 507 13.28 1.71 29.67
N THR A 508 14.39 1.27 30.27
CA THR A 508 14.43 0.14 31.21
C THR A 508 14.45 0.70 32.64
N GLU A 509 13.68 0.11 33.56
CA GLU A 509 13.46 0.67 34.89
C GLU A 509 14.63 0.50 35.87
N GLY A 510 15.32 -0.64 35.84
CA GLY A 510 16.44 -0.95 36.72
C GLY A 510 16.00 -1.59 38.02
N ASP A 511 16.83 -2.47 38.60
CA ASP A 511 16.56 -3.18 39.86
C ASP A 511 16.37 -2.28 41.13
N SER A 512 16.51 -0.96 41.00
CA SER A 512 16.24 0.01 42.07
C SER A 512 16.42 1.47 41.63
N GLY A 513 15.72 2.36 42.33
CA GLY A 513 15.94 3.81 42.22
C GLY A 513 15.09 4.41 41.12
N THR A 514 15.61 5.42 40.42
CA THR A 514 14.85 6.10 39.36
C THR A 514 15.69 6.36 38.12
N LYS A 515 15.08 6.21 36.95
CA LYS A 515 15.62 6.57 35.63
C LYS A 515 14.85 7.75 35.05
N THR A 516 15.37 8.32 33.97
CA THR A 516 14.80 9.53 33.36
C THR A 516 14.59 9.33 31.87
N LEU A 517 13.32 9.20 31.46
CA LEU A 517 12.94 9.17 30.05
C LEU A 517 12.91 10.59 29.49
N THR A 518 13.62 10.87 28.40
CA THR A 518 13.60 12.18 27.73
C THR A 518 12.67 12.16 26.52
N VAL A 519 11.68 13.04 26.51
CA VAL A 519 10.66 13.17 25.46
C VAL A 519 10.90 14.45 24.66
N ASN A 520 10.80 14.37 23.33
CA ASN A 520 11.08 15.47 22.40
C ASN A 520 9.80 16.01 21.75
N VAL A 521 9.61 17.33 21.78
CA VAL A 521 8.50 18.05 21.15
C VAL A 521 9.03 19.08 20.14
N THR A 522 8.46 19.06 18.95
CA THR A 522 8.86 19.90 17.80
C THR A 522 7.81 20.99 17.53
N ARG A 523 8.27 22.15 17.08
CA ARG A 523 7.42 23.24 16.56
C ARG A 523 7.67 23.38 15.06
N THR A 524 6.64 23.16 14.25
CA THR A 524 6.73 23.18 12.76
C THR A 524 5.75 24.18 12.16
N GLY A 525 5.87 24.52 10.88
CA GLY A 525 4.88 25.35 10.17
C GLY A 525 4.79 26.82 10.59
N GLY A 526 5.66 27.30 11.50
CA GLY A 526 5.69 28.69 11.93
C GLY A 526 6.50 28.92 13.21
N THR A 527 6.99 30.15 13.38
CA THR A 527 7.78 30.56 14.57
C THR A 527 7.27 31.84 15.21
N VAL A 528 6.13 32.37 14.77
CA VAL A 528 5.66 33.69 15.18
C VAL A 528 4.95 33.68 16.52
N GLY A 529 5.18 34.72 17.32
CA GLY A 529 4.60 34.85 18.64
C GLY A 529 5.27 33.92 19.66
N ALA A 530 5.15 34.33 20.92
CA ALA A 530 5.40 33.44 22.04
C ALA A 530 4.22 32.48 22.16
N VAL A 531 4.51 31.19 22.23
CA VAL A 531 3.54 30.10 22.21
C VAL A 531 3.95 29.06 23.24
N SER A 532 2.98 28.28 23.71
CA SER A 532 3.24 27.19 24.66
C SER A 532 2.34 26.00 24.36
N VAL A 533 2.71 24.83 24.88
CA VAL A 533 1.87 23.62 24.88
C VAL A 533 2.03 22.92 26.22
N ASP A 534 0.94 22.43 26.76
CA ASP A 534 0.96 21.59 27.96
C ASP A 534 1.30 20.15 27.56
N TYR A 535 2.00 19.45 28.43
CA TYR A 535 2.21 18.02 28.32
C TYR A 535 1.79 17.34 29.63
N ASN A 536 1.30 16.11 29.52
CA ASN A 536 1.02 15.25 30.66
C ASN A 536 1.23 13.78 30.33
N THR A 537 1.51 12.99 31.37
CA THR A 537 1.49 11.53 31.35
C THR A 537 0.12 11.00 31.79
N SER A 538 -0.26 9.82 31.33
CA SER A 538 -1.39 9.06 31.89
C SER A 538 -1.12 7.55 31.82
N ASP A 539 -1.66 6.80 32.78
CA ASP A 539 -1.43 5.35 32.90
C ASP A 539 -1.74 4.59 31.61
N GLY A 540 -0.96 3.53 31.38
CA GLY A 540 -1.23 2.49 30.39
C GLY A 540 -1.30 1.15 31.10
N SER A 541 -0.43 0.20 30.75
CA SER A 541 -0.21 -0.97 31.62
C SER A 541 0.69 -0.64 32.80
N ALA A 542 1.61 0.32 32.62
CA ALA A 542 2.35 0.97 33.70
C ALA A 542 1.45 2.00 34.38
N THR A 543 1.38 1.98 35.71
CA THR A 543 0.48 2.79 36.52
C THR A 543 1.18 3.51 37.68
N LEU A 544 0.67 4.71 38.01
CA LEU A 544 1.07 5.40 39.25
C LEU A 544 0.70 4.60 40.53
N GLY A 545 -0.20 3.62 40.41
CA GLY A 545 -0.66 2.79 41.52
C GLY A 545 0.36 1.71 41.89
N ASP A 546 1.07 1.20 40.90
CA ASP A 546 2.10 0.17 41.02
C ASP A 546 3.50 0.79 41.19
N ASN A 547 3.59 2.11 40.97
CA ASN A 547 4.74 2.97 41.21
C ASN A 547 5.84 2.85 40.13
N ASP A 548 5.50 2.47 38.91
CA ASP A 548 6.45 2.24 37.82
C ASP A 548 7.01 3.55 37.24
N TYR A 549 6.25 4.64 37.36
CA TYR A 549 6.69 5.97 36.94
C TYR A 549 6.07 7.09 37.79
N GLU A 550 6.66 8.28 37.73
CA GLU A 550 6.08 9.47 38.35
C GLU A 550 5.28 10.30 37.35
N ASN A 551 4.08 10.71 37.76
CA ASN A 551 3.24 11.59 36.95
C ASN A 551 3.98 12.90 36.64
N THR A 552 4.15 13.19 35.36
CA THR A 552 4.81 14.41 34.90
C THR A 552 3.85 15.21 34.05
N SER A 553 3.55 16.45 34.49
CA SER A 553 2.81 17.43 33.69
C SER A 553 3.37 18.83 33.88
N SER A 554 3.48 19.59 32.79
CA SER A 554 3.91 20.99 32.80
C SER A 554 3.64 21.64 31.44
N THR A 555 4.25 22.80 31.20
CA THR A 555 4.11 23.59 29.98
C THR A 555 5.47 23.82 29.32
N LEU A 556 5.60 23.46 28.03
CA LEU A 556 6.74 23.84 27.19
C LEU A 556 6.48 25.20 26.54
N ASN A 557 7.50 26.05 26.50
CA ASN A 557 7.39 27.42 26.00
C ASN A 557 8.40 27.70 24.88
N TRP A 558 7.94 28.36 23.82
CA TRP A 558 8.78 28.91 22.76
C TRP A 558 8.63 30.42 22.72
N ALA A 559 9.75 31.12 22.61
CA ALA A 559 9.75 32.55 22.33
C ALA A 559 9.33 32.83 20.88
N ASN A 560 8.97 34.08 20.59
CA ASN A 560 8.80 34.53 19.22
C ASN A 560 10.10 34.33 18.42
N GLY A 561 10.01 33.65 17.28
CA GLY A 561 11.12 33.28 16.40
C GLY A 561 11.81 31.96 16.76
N ASP A 562 11.44 31.30 17.86
CA ASP A 562 12.08 30.05 18.31
C ASP A 562 11.46 28.82 17.64
N SER A 563 12.27 28.09 16.86
CA SER A 563 11.93 26.80 16.24
C SER A 563 12.70 25.61 16.83
N SER A 564 13.45 25.81 17.91
CA SER A 564 14.23 24.72 18.51
C SER A 564 13.33 23.65 19.12
N ASN A 565 13.73 22.38 19.03
CA ASN A 565 13.03 21.32 19.74
C ASN A 565 13.11 21.59 21.25
N LYS A 566 12.00 21.34 21.96
CA LYS A 566 11.96 21.37 23.42
C LYS A 566 11.79 19.95 23.94
N THR A 567 12.27 19.72 25.15
CA THR A 567 12.20 18.42 25.78
C THR A 567 11.62 18.52 27.17
N PHE A 568 11.01 17.44 27.63
CA PHE A 568 10.71 17.21 29.04
C PHE A 568 11.15 15.81 29.43
N THR A 569 11.17 15.55 30.73
CA THR A 569 11.60 14.28 31.28
C THR A 569 10.51 13.66 32.14
N VAL A 570 10.41 12.33 32.11
CA VAL A 570 9.55 11.54 33.01
C VAL A 570 10.44 10.66 33.88
N THR A 571 10.19 10.64 35.18
CA THR A 571 10.86 9.71 36.11
C THR A 571 10.22 8.34 35.96
N VAL A 572 11.03 7.31 35.73
CA VAL A 572 10.63 5.90 35.78
C VAL A 572 11.28 5.29 37.01
N ASN A 573 10.52 4.62 37.85
CA ASN A 573 11.02 4.03 39.09
C ASN A 573 11.38 2.58 38.81
N GLY A 574 12.53 2.16 39.32
CA GLY A 574 12.96 0.78 39.26
C GLY A 574 12.69 0.07 40.57
N ASP A 575 12.31 -1.20 40.50
CA ASP A 575 12.11 -2.06 41.66
C ASP A 575 12.74 -3.44 41.48
N THR A 576 12.24 -4.49 42.12
CA THR A 576 12.80 -5.85 42.00
C THR A 576 11.71 -6.89 41.74
N ASP A 577 10.50 -6.41 41.45
CA ASP A 577 9.33 -7.23 41.25
C ASP A 577 9.39 -7.74 39.81
N VAL A 578 9.13 -9.04 39.63
CA VAL A 578 9.19 -9.65 38.29
C VAL A 578 7.88 -9.39 37.58
N GLU A 579 7.95 -8.60 36.50
CA GLU A 579 6.78 -8.09 35.80
C GLU A 579 6.86 -8.38 34.29
N ASN A 580 5.98 -7.77 33.49
CA ASN A 580 6.15 -7.74 32.03
C ASN A 580 6.52 -6.32 31.64
N SER A 581 7.22 -6.14 30.52
CA SER A 581 7.36 -4.79 29.96
C SER A 581 6.00 -4.14 29.74
N GLU A 582 5.90 -2.89 30.15
CA GLU A 582 4.65 -2.16 30.29
C GLU A 582 4.79 -0.72 29.82
N TYR A 583 3.70 0.05 29.70
CA TYR A 583 3.75 1.38 29.10
C TYR A 583 2.83 2.38 29.77
N PHE A 584 3.17 3.66 29.63
CA PHE A 584 2.29 4.79 29.91
C PHE A 584 2.18 5.71 28.68
N ASN A 585 1.17 6.58 28.68
CA ASN A 585 0.84 7.46 27.56
C ASN A 585 1.39 8.88 27.78
N LEU A 586 1.77 9.54 26.68
CA LEU A 586 2.22 10.93 26.61
C LEU A 586 1.23 11.74 25.76
N ILE A 587 0.79 12.89 26.26
CA ILE A 587 -0.25 13.72 25.61
C ILE A 587 0.21 15.17 25.57
N LEU A 588 0.02 15.84 24.44
CA LEU A 588 0.11 17.30 24.29
C LEU A 588 -1.29 17.92 24.29
N SER A 589 -1.47 19.04 25.01
CA SER A 589 -2.75 19.73 25.11
C SER A 589 -2.58 21.25 25.25
N ASN A 590 -3.70 21.99 25.17
CA ASN A 590 -3.79 23.42 25.44
C ASN A 590 -2.71 24.30 24.75
N PRO A 591 -2.52 24.22 23.41
CA PRO A 591 -1.60 25.14 22.76
C PRO A 591 -2.06 26.59 22.92
N THR A 592 -1.12 27.51 23.19
CA THR A 592 -1.40 28.95 23.38
C THR A 592 -0.75 29.81 22.30
N GLY A 593 -1.06 31.11 22.28
CA GLY A 593 -0.43 32.08 21.37
C GLY A 593 -0.82 31.90 19.89
N GLY A 594 -1.89 31.15 19.61
CA GLY A 594 -2.39 30.89 18.27
C GLY A 594 -1.71 29.71 17.56
N ALA A 595 -0.85 28.95 18.23
CA ALA A 595 -0.32 27.69 17.73
C ALA A 595 -1.39 26.58 17.81
N THR A 596 -1.22 25.52 17.02
CA THR A 596 -2.11 24.34 17.02
C THR A 596 -1.35 23.07 17.40
N LEU A 597 -2.07 21.99 17.70
CA LEU A 597 -1.45 20.66 17.82
C LEU A 597 -1.36 20.01 16.44
N GLY A 598 -0.28 19.27 16.22
CA GLY A 598 -0.07 18.49 15.02
C GLY A 598 -0.60 17.06 15.13
N PRO A 599 -0.48 16.28 14.04
CA PRO A 599 -1.02 14.93 13.98
C PRO A 599 -0.40 13.98 15.01
N GLN A 600 0.87 14.19 15.40
CA GLN A 600 1.55 13.41 16.44
C GLN A 600 1.47 14.12 17.82
N ASN A 601 0.27 14.35 18.33
CA ASN A 601 0.04 15.00 19.63
C ASN A 601 -0.12 14.02 20.81
N THR A 602 -0.04 12.72 20.55
CA THR A 602 0.07 11.64 21.54
C THR A 602 1.27 10.74 21.23
N ALA A 603 1.86 10.09 22.22
CA ALA A 603 2.89 9.07 22.05
C ALA A 603 2.81 8.04 23.19
N ILE A 604 3.44 6.86 23.03
CA ILE A 604 3.57 5.87 24.11
C ILE A 604 5.01 5.81 24.62
N ALA A 605 5.17 5.54 25.92
CA ALA A 605 6.43 5.34 26.60
C ALA A 605 6.46 3.95 27.24
N MET A 606 7.32 3.06 26.74
CA MET A 606 7.50 1.70 27.25
C MET A 606 8.55 1.68 28.37
N ILE A 607 8.22 1.04 29.49
CA ILE A 607 9.09 0.63 30.59
C ILE A 607 9.39 -0.85 30.38
N ASN A 608 10.67 -1.20 30.23
CA ASN A 608 11.07 -2.59 30.11
C ASN A 608 11.57 -3.11 31.47
N ASP A 609 10.99 -4.21 31.94
CA ASP A 609 11.39 -4.97 33.15
C ASP A 609 12.77 -5.62 33.00
N ASP A 610 13.54 -5.64 34.10
CA ASP A 610 14.86 -6.25 34.22
C ASP A 610 15.09 -7.20 35.43
N ASP A 611 14.05 -7.59 36.18
CA ASP A 611 14.18 -8.21 37.52
C ASP A 611 14.14 -9.77 37.63
N GLY A 612 14.14 -10.51 36.51
CA GLY A 612 14.04 -11.98 36.52
C GLY A 612 15.37 -12.77 36.59
N THR A 613 15.66 -13.50 37.69
CA THR A 613 16.82 -14.44 37.76
C THR A 613 16.53 -15.88 37.32
N THR A 614 17.05 -16.25 36.15
CA THR A 614 17.77 -17.48 35.73
C THR A 614 17.53 -17.61 34.24
N SER A 615 18.47 -17.07 33.45
CA SER A 615 18.47 -16.99 31.99
C SER A 615 18.17 -18.34 31.29
N MET A 616 16.89 -18.70 31.24
CA MET A 616 16.28 -19.30 30.06
C MET A 616 16.26 -18.18 29.03
N GLY A 617 17.31 -18.08 28.22
CA GLY A 617 17.33 -17.01 27.23
C GLY A 617 16.20 -17.20 26.22
N VAL A 618 15.82 -16.10 25.57
CA VAL A 618 14.62 -16.02 24.73
C VAL A 618 14.98 -16.43 23.29
N PHE A 619 14.33 -17.45 22.73
CA PHE A 619 14.56 -17.85 21.33
C PHE A 619 14.10 -16.78 20.34
N GLN A 620 14.90 -16.43 19.34
CA GLN A 620 14.49 -15.44 18.35
C GLN A 620 13.93 -16.07 17.07
N GLU A 621 12.80 -15.55 16.60
CA GLU A 621 12.22 -15.87 15.31
C GLU A 621 13.07 -15.37 14.13
N VAL A 622 13.26 -16.23 13.13
CA VAL A 622 14.07 -15.99 11.94
C VAL A 622 13.24 -16.29 10.71
N GLY A 623 12.88 -15.27 9.91
CA GLY A 623 12.21 -15.46 8.61
C GLY A 623 10.87 -16.22 8.69
N GLY A 624 10.15 -16.02 9.79
CA GLY A 624 8.90 -16.70 10.13
C GLY A 624 9.10 -17.97 10.96
N LEU A 625 10.31 -18.38 11.35
CA LEU A 625 10.57 -19.68 11.99
C LEU A 625 11.23 -19.55 13.36
N VAL A 626 10.69 -20.25 14.36
CA VAL A 626 11.31 -20.47 15.68
C VAL A 626 11.56 -21.98 15.83
N VAL A 627 12.81 -22.37 16.04
CA VAL A 627 13.22 -23.78 16.25
C VAL A 627 13.80 -23.93 17.65
N MET A 628 13.21 -24.81 18.47
CA MET A 628 13.61 -25.05 19.85
C MET A 628 13.86 -26.55 20.07
N GLU A 629 15.04 -26.91 20.56
CA GLU A 629 15.30 -28.27 21.04
C GLU A 629 14.77 -28.41 22.47
N VAL A 630 14.16 -29.55 22.79
CA VAL A 630 13.46 -29.72 24.08
C VAL A 630 14.42 -29.64 25.27
N GLU A 631 15.66 -30.04 25.08
CA GLU A 631 16.70 -30.03 26.10
C GLU A 631 17.35 -28.66 26.34
N SER A 632 16.85 -27.62 25.67
CA SER A 632 17.23 -26.24 25.95
C SER A 632 16.68 -25.71 27.28
N THR A 633 15.72 -26.42 27.89
CA THR A 633 15.29 -26.23 29.28
C THR A 633 15.80 -27.37 30.15
N SER A 634 15.81 -27.19 31.48
CA SER A 634 16.08 -28.30 32.39
C SER A 634 14.92 -29.30 32.41
N VAL A 635 15.23 -30.60 32.44
CA VAL A 635 14.22 -31.65 32.62
C VAL A 635 13.52 -31.49 33.97
N VAL A 636 12.19 -31.56 33.95
CA VAL A 636 11.34 -31.49 35.16
C VAL A 636 10.53 -32.77 35.29
N TRP A 637 10.37 -33.27 36.52
CA TRP A 637 9.51 -34.43 36.76
C TRP A 637 8.06 -34.11 36.33
N PRO A 638 7.33 -35.01 35.63
CA PRO A 638 7.63 -36.43 35.34
C PRO A 638 8.28 -36.73 33.98
N TRP A 639 8.90 -35.75 33.32
CA TRP A 639 9.76 -36.00 32.16
C TRP A 639 11.09 -36.64 32.58
N VAL A 640 11.61 -37.49 31.71
CA VAL A 640 12.95 -38.06 31.83
C VAL A 640 13.69 -37.83 30.52
N GLU A 641 14.90 -37.30 30.63
CA GLU A 641 15.81 -37.09 29.51
C GLU A 641 16.51 -38.40 29.13
N GLU A 642 16.49 -38.74 27.84
CA GLU A 642 17.02 -40.01 27.32
C GLU A 642 17.66 -39.85 25.93
N THR A 643 18.39 -40.89 25.50
CA THR A 643 19.11 -40.92 24.21
C THR A 643 19.02 -42.29 23.50
N ALA A 644 18.14 -43.18 23.98
CA ALA A 644 18.10 -44.59 23.56
C ALA A 644 17.41 -44.82 22.20
N ILE A 645 16.43 -43.99 21.85
CA ILE A 645 15.76 -44.00 20.53
C ILE A 645 16.68 -43.32 19.51
N ALA A 646 16.91 -43.93 18.35
CA ALA A 646 17.70 -43.31 17.29
C ALA A 646 16.90 -42.24 16.51
N GLY A 647 17.58 -41.20 16.02
CA GLY A 647 17.00 -40.22 15.10
C GLY A 647 16.36 -38.98 15.72
N TYR A 648 16.62 -38.70 17.01
CA TYR A 648 16.33 -37.40 17.65
C TYR A 648 17.26 -36.29 17.13
N THR A 649 16.89 -35.03 17.35
CA THR A 649 17.70 -33.84 17.05
C THR A 649 18.38 -33.32 18.32
N GLY A 650 19.31 -32.37 18.19
CA GLY A 650 20.04 -31.87 19.36
C GLY A 650 20.89 -32.95 20.06
N SER A 651 20.80 -33.02 21.38
CA SER A 651 21.65 -33.85 22.26
C SER A 651 20.88 -34.88 23.09
N SER A 652 19.57 -34.75 23.25
CA SER A 652 18.70 -35.71 23.94
C SER A 652 17.23 -35.50 23.59
N TYR A 653 16.34 -36.35 24.09
CA TYR A 653 14.88 -36.17 23.99
C TYR A 653 14.22 -36.43 25.33
N TYR A 654 12.98 -35.95 25.52
CA TYR A 654 12.25 -36.08 26.78
C TYR A 654 11.11 -37.08 26.65
N ARG A 655 11.05 -38.05 27.57
CA ARG A 655 10.02 -39.09 27.66
C ARG A 655 9.16 -38.89 28.90
N MET A 656 7.85 -38.95 28.71
CA MET A 656 6.86 -38.86 29.79
C MET A 656 6.74 -40.19 30.53
N THR A 657 6.66 -40.17 31.87
CA THR A 657 6.66 -41.40 32.69
C THR A 657 5.35 -41.71 33.42
N ILE A 658 4.35 -40.83 33.34
CA ILE A 658 3.03 -41.03 33.96
C ILE A 658 1.92 -40.61 33.01
N ASN A 659 0.69 -41.06 33.30
CA ASN A 659 -0.52 -40.48 32.73
C ASN A 659 -1.02 -39.35 33.64
N ASP A 660 -1.15 -38.14 33.10
CA ASP A 660 -1.68 -36.96 33.78
C ASP A 660 -2.82 -36.34 32.98
N PHE A 661 -4.06 -36.62 33.40
CA PHE A 661 -5.26 -36.18 32.69
C PHE A 661 -5.84 -34.86 33.22
N ASP A 662 -5.17 -34.16 34.15
CA ASP A 662 -5.64 -32.91 34.73
C ASP A 662 -5.05 -31.69 33.99
N PRO A 663 -5.83 -30.98 33.14
CA PRO A 663 -5.36 -29.82 32.40
C PRO A 663 -5.26 -28.55 33.25
N SER A 664 -5.74 -28.57 34.51
CA SER A 664 -5.76 -27.38 35.37
C SER A 664 -4.44 -27.18 36.12
N THR A 665 -3.73 -28.26 36.43
CA THR A 665 -2.39 -28.25 37.04
C THR A 665 -1.55 -29.41 36.51
N PRO A 666 -1.21 -29.41 35.21
CA PRO A 666 -0.51 -30.54 34.62
C PRO A 666 0.93 -30.65 35.16
N SER A 667 1.39 -31.88 35.33
CA SER A 667 2.71 -32.19 35.90
C SER A 667 3.81 -32.03 34.85
N GLY A 668 4.97 -31.54 35.29
CA GLY A 668 6.16 -31.39 34.45
C GLY A 668 6.03 -30.34 33.36
N GLU A 669 5.68 -29.13 33.75
CA GLU A 669 5.64 -27.98 32.85
C GLU A 669 7.04 -27.57 32.39
N LEU A 670 7.27 -27.66 31.08
CA LEU A 670 8.42 -27.11 30.37
C LEU A 670 8.00 -25.74 29.81
N SER A 671 8.84 -24.72 30.00
CA SER A 671 8.59 -23.36 29.51
C SER A 671 9.62 -22.99 28.45
N TYR A 672 9.21 -22.28 27.40
CA TYR A 672 10.10 -21.77 26.35
C TYR A 672 9.69 -20.33 26.02
N ARG A 673 10.59 -19.38 26.24
CA ARG A 673 10.42 -17.98 25.88
C ARG A 673 10.95 -17.73 24.49
N PHE A 674 10.24 -16.97 23.66
CA PHE A 674 10.68 -16.66 22.31
C PHE A 674 10.18 -15.29 21.83
N LEU A 675 10.97 -14.62 20.99
CA LEU A 675 10.72 -13.29 20.44
C LEU A 675 10.25 -13.41 18.99
N ILE A 676 9.07 -12.87 18.70
CA ILE A 676 8.54 -12.73 17.35
C ILE A 676 8.90 -11.35 16.80
N SER A 677 9.53 -11.31 15.63
CA SER A 677 9.82 -10.07 14.89
C SER A 677 8.84 -9.84 13.75
N ASN A 678 8.31 -10.91 13.15
CA ASN A 678 7.31 -10.88 12.09
C ASN A 678 5.93 -11.25 12.64
N PRO A 679 5.10 -10.28 13.06
CA PRO A 679 3.77 -10.58 13.56
C PRO A 679 2.95 -11.34 12.51
N GLY A 680 2.11 -12.27 12.96
CA GLY A 680 1.30 -13.07 12.06
C GLY A 680 0.83 -14.37 12.71
N THR A 681 0.27 -15.25 11.89
CA THR A 681 -0.23 -16.55 12.36
C THR A 681 0.87 -17.59 12.31
N TYR A 682 1.25 -18.10 13.48
CA TYR A 682 2.22 -19.16 13.67
C TYR A 682 1.54 -20.50 13.94
N ARG A 683 2.02 -21.56 13.31
CA ARG A 683 1.66 -22.95 13.62
C ARG A 683 2.67 -23.58 14.55
N LEU A 684 2.17 -24.31 15.53
CA LEU A 684 3.00 -25.16 16.38
C LEU A 684 3.07 -26.58 15.83
N ARG A 685 4.28 -27.12 15.79
CA ARG A 685 4.56 -28.53 15.57
C ARG A 685 5.53 -29.02 16.63
N ILE A 686 5.18 -30.16 17.20
CA ILE A 686 6.02 -30.89 18.14
C ILE A 686 6.44 -32.17 17.43
N ARG A 687 7.76 -32.37 17.35
CA ARG A 687 8.34 -33.63 16.91
C ARG A 687 8.35 -34.59 18.08
N GLY A 688 7.80 -35.77 17.87
CA GLY A 688 7.75 -36.78 18.91
C GLY A 688 7.58 -38.18 18.38
N TRP A 689 7.52 -39.11 19.32
CA TRP A 689 7.58 -40.54 19.08
C TRP A 689 6.70 -41.27 20.10
N LYS A 690 6.12 -42.41 19.68
CA LYS A 690 5.31 -43.27 20.55
C LYS A 690 5.63 -44.76 20.35
N PRO A 691 5.56 -45.60 21.39
CA PRO A 691 5.82 -47.03 21.29
C PRO A 691 4.71 -47.77 20.53
N ASP A 692 5.07 -48.85 19.83
CA ASP A 692 4.12 -49.73 19.16
C ASP A 692 3.53 -50.75 20.14
N VAL A 693 2.45 -50.33 20.81
CA VAL A 693 1.71 -51.14 21.81
C VAL A 693 0.38 -51.67 21.31
N GLY A 694 0.08 -51.52 20.01
CA GLY A 694 -1.17 -51.99 19.37
C GLY A 694 -2.42 -51.16 19.65
N ASP A 695 -2.38 -50.18 20.56
CA ASP A 695 -3.41 -49.16 20.77
C ASP A 695 -2.95 -47.84 20.13
N ILE A 696 -3.63 -47.42 19.07
CA ILE A 696 -3.27 -46.22 18.29
C ILE A 696 -3.52 -44.91 19.03
N GLY A 697 -4.37 -44.94 20.08
CA GLY A 697 -4.76 -43.77 20.87
C GLY A 697 -4.04 -43.63 22.22
N ALA A 698 -3.08 -44.52 22.52
CA ALA A 698 -2.26 -44.45 23.73
C ALA A 698 -0.90 -43.78 23.45
N HIS A 699 -0.28 -43.20 24.48
CA HIS A 699 1.10 -42.71 24.48
C HIS A 699 1.41 -41.60 23.46
N ASN A 700 0.45 -40.72 23.14
CA ASN A 700 0.57 -39.84 21.98
C ASN A 700 0.18 -38.38 22.22
N ASP A 701 0.06 -37.91 23.46
CA ASP A 701 -0.41 -36.55 23.69
C ASP A 701 0.28 -35.83 24.86
N SER A 702 0.17 -34.51 24.80
CA SER A 702 0.72 -33.54 25.75
C SER A 702 -0.26 -32.39 25.94
N TRP A 703 -0.05 -31.65 27.03
CA TRP A 703 -0.73 -30.40 27.32
C TRP A 703 0.10 -29.24 26.78
N VAL A 704 -0.52 -28.29 26.07
CA VAL A 704 0.15 -27.08 25.57
C VAL A 704 -0.65 -25.83 25.93
N LYS A 705 0.07 -24.75 26.26
CA LYS A 705 -0.47 -23.44 26.55
C LYS A 705 0.45 -22.35 26.01
N LEU A 706 -0.10 -21.33 25.37
CA LEU A 706 0.61 -20.08 25.08
C LEU A 706 0.17 -19.04 26.10
N VAL A 707 1.12 -18.52 26.88
CA VAL A 707 0.81 -17.61 28.00
C VAL A 707 0.20 -16.31 27.47
N GLY A 708 -0.95 -15.90 28.04
CA GLY A 708 -1.62 -14.65 27.68
C GLY A 708 -2.44 -14.65 26.38
N HIS A 709 -2.49 -15.76 25.63
CA HIS A 709 -3.23 -15.83 24.36
C HIS A 709 -4.75 -16.04 24.55
N PRO A 710 -5.62 -15.28 23.84
CA PRO A 710 -7.07 -15.48 23.90
C PRO A 710 -7.49 -16.90 23.45
N GLY A 711 -8.22 -17.62 24.29
CA GLY A 711 -8.58 -19.03 24.08
C GLY A 711 -7.88 -20.03 25.01
N ASP A 712 -6.83 -19.58 25.70
CA ASP A 712 -6.10 -20.34 26.72
C ASP A 712 -6.43 -19.78 28.13
N GLU A 713 -7.72 -19.60 28.45
CA GLU A 713 -8.26 -18.98 29.69
C GLU A 713 -7.82 -19.70 30.99
N GLY A 714 -6.53 -19.66 31.30
CA GLY A 714 -5.92 -20.37 32.42
C GLY A 714 -5.75 -21.89 32.24
N VAL A 715 -6.28 -22.51 31.17
CA VAL A 715 -6.35 -23.98 31.00
C VAL A 715 -5.46 -24.45 29.84
N TYR A 716 -4.78 -25.60 30.02
CA TYR A 716 -3.99 -26.23 28.95
C TYR A 716 -4.87 -26.89 27.89
N ASN A 717 -4.48 -26.73 26.62
CA ASN A 717 -5.09 -27.44 25.51
C ASN A 717 -4.40 -28.78 25.27
N LYS A 718 -5.19 -29.83 25.05
CA LYS A 718 -4.66 -31.12 24.65
C LYS A 718 -4.22 -31.09 23.20
N VAL A 719 -2.95 -31.37 22.94
CA VAL A 719 -2.45 -31.68 21.60
C VAL A 719 -2.04 -33.14 21.55
N PHE A 720 -2.43 -33.83 20.48
CA PHE A 720 -2.03 -35.21 20.23
C PHE A 720 -1.20 -35.30 18.95
N MET A 721 -0.43 -36.37 18.88
CA MET A 721 0.41 -36.76 17.77
C MET A 721 -0.29 -37.86 16.97
N GLY A 722 -0.53 -37.56 15.69
CA GLY A 722 -0.86 -38.54 14.67
C GLY A 722 0.39 -39.24 14.09
N GLY A 723 0.17 -40.21 13.21
CA GLY A 723 1.24 -40.98 12.57
C GLY A 723 1.51 -42.37 13.15
N ALA A 724 2.41 -43.10 12.50
CA ALA A 724 2.72 -44.49 12.82
C ALA A 724 3.53 -44.62 14.12
N ALA A 725 3.25 -45.66 14.91
CA ALA A 725 4.04 -45.98 16.10
C ALA A 725 5.46 -46.45 15.70
N GLY A 726 6.44 -46.24 16.57
CA GLY A 726 7.83 -46.64 16.35
C GLY A 726 8.64 -45.72 15.44
N VAL A 727 8.08 -44.62 14.92
CA VAL A 727 8.77 -43.61 14.10
C VAL A 727 8.56 -42.19 14.63
N TRP A 728 9.50 -41.28 14.34
CA TRP A 728 9.37 -39.86 14.69
C TRP A 728 8.38 -39.16 13.75
N ASN A 729 7.42 -38.43 14.31
CA ASN A 729 6.37 -37.74 13.56
C ASN A 729 6.26 -36.26 13.95
N TRP A 730 5.73 -35.44 13.05
CA TRP A 730 5.47 -34.01 13.21
C TRP A 730 3.96 -33.66 13.23
N ASP A 731 3.10 -34.67 13.37
CA ASP A 731 1.66 -34.56 13.15
C ASP A 731 0.91 -34.11 14.41
N THR A 732 1.07 -32.84 14.80
CA THR A 732 0.43 -32.26 15.99
C THR A 732 -0.97 -31.72 15.67
N THR A 733 -2.00 -32.10 16.43
CA THR A 733 -3.41 -31.67 16.26
C THR A 733 -4.11 -31.46 17.61
N TYR A 734 -5.13 -30.60 17.66
CA TYR A 734 -6.00 -30.49 18.85
C TYR A 734 -7.00 -31.66 18.96
N ASP A 735 -7.29 -32.10 20.19
CA ASP A 735 -8.13 -33.28 20.48
C ASP A 735 -9.62 -33.13 20.13
N LEU A 736 -10.18 -31.92 20.25
CA LEU A 736 -11.62 -31.67 20.04
C LEU A 736 -11.98 -31.29 18.60
N GLU A 737 -10.98 -31.02 17.76
CA GLU A 737 -11.15 -30.69 16.34
C GLU A 737 -10.05 -31.41 15.54
N PRO A 738 -10.20 -32.69 15.18
CA PRO A 738 -9.14 -33.53 14.60
C PRO A 738 -8.52 -33.00 13.29
N MET A 739 -9.10 -31.96 12.69
CA MET A 739 -8.59 -31.27 11.49
C MET A 739 -7.89 -29.93 11.79
N ARG A 740 -7.85 -29.47 13.04
CA ARG A 740 -7.27 -28.17 13.41
C ARG A 740 -5.90 -28.35 14.03
N LYS A 741 -4.89 -27.86 13.31
CA LYS A 741 -3.51 -27.71 13.79
C LYS A 741 -3.43 -26.58 14.82
N PRO A 742 -2.57 -26.69 15.86
CA PRO A 742 -2.32 -25.58 16.78
C PRO A 742 -1.83 -24.33 16.05
N ARG A 743 -2.55 -23.21 16.21
CA ARG A 743 -2.32 -21.93 15.54
C ARG A 743 -2.43 -20.79 16.54
N PHE A 744 -1.43 -19.92 16.55
CA PHE A 744 -1.35 -18.77 17.43
C PHE A 744 -1.17 -17.51 16.60
N ASN A 745 -1.95 -16.46 16.86
CA ASN A 745 -1.71 -15.17 16.22
C ASN A 745 -0.78 -14.36 17.11
N LEU A 746 0.48 -14.29 16.73
CA LEU A 746 1.53 -13.70 17.56
C LEU A 746 1.82 -12.27 17.08
N SER A 747 1.77 -11.32 18.01
CA SER A 747 2.28 -9.97 17.80
C SER A 747 3.81 -9.97 17.78
N ALA A 748 4.42 -8.91 17.27
CA ALA A 748 5.84 -8.68 17.52
C ALA A 748 6.05 -8.50 19.03
N GLY A 749 7.17 -9.01 19.54
CA GLY A 749 7.46 -9.03 20.98
C GLY A 749 7.67 -10.44 21.50
N GLU A 750 7.84 -10.54 22.81
CA GLU A 750 8.16 -11.79 23.48
C GLU A 750 6.90 -12.60 23.83
N HIS A 751 7.00 -13.91 23.74
CA HIS A 751 5.93 -14.87 24.01
C HIS A 751 6.48 -16.06 24.79
N GLU A 752 5.62 -16.74 25.55
CA GLU A 752 5.99 -17.92 26.33
C GLU A 752 5.10 -19.12 25.95
N LEU A 753 5.71 -20.20 25.47
CA LEU A 753 5.08 -21.48 25.20
C LEU A 753 5.35 -22.45 26.36
N ARG A 754 4.28 -23.03 26.92
CA ARG A 754 4.36 -24.05 27.96
C ARG A 754 3.89 -25.40 27.45
N ILE A 755 4.65 -26.46 27.73
CA ILE A 755 4.32 -27.84 27.38
C ILE A 755 4.40 -28.70 28.64
N ALA A 756 3.36 -29.45 28.95
CA ALA A 756 3.34 -30.37 30.07
C ALA A 756 2.97 -31.79 29.63
N GLY A 757 3.39 -32.77 30.41
CA GLY A 757 3.20 -34.17 30.07
C GLY A 757 1.75 -34.61 30.27
N ARG A 758 1.23 -35.47 29.37
CA ARG A 758 -0.12 -36.03 29.48
C ARG A 758 -0.14 -37.55 29.40
N SER A 759 0.28 -38.15 28.30
CA SER A 759 0.31 -39.62 28.18
C SER A 759 1.65 -40.20 28.62
N ASP A 760 1.62 -41.32 29.35
CA ASP A 760 2.84 -42.09 29.64
C ASP A 760 3.52 -42.55 28.35
N GLU A 761 4.84 -42.75 28.36
CA GLU A 761 5.68 -43.17 27.22
C GLU A 761 5.67 -42.26 25.99
N TYR A 762 4.94 -41.13 26.01
CA TYR A 762 5.03 -40.13 24.94
C TYR A 762 6.39 -39.43 24.97
N VAL A 763 7.01 -39.32 23.81
CA VAL A 763 8.34 -38.73 23.65
C VAL A 763 8.27 -37.46 22.79
N ILE A 764 8.97 -36.41 23.21
CA ILE A 764 9.17 -35.17 22.46
C ILE A 764 10.66 -34.85 22.34
N ASP A 765 11.04 -34.20 21.25
CA ASP A 765 12.44 -33.92 20.89
C ASP A 765 12.63 -32.48 20.42
N ARG A 766 11.79 -32.01 19.49
CA ARG A 766 11.89 -30.66 18.93
C ARG A 766 10.56 -29.97 18.86
N ILE A 767 10.56 -28.66 19.08
CA ILE A 767 9.39 -27.79 19.01
C ILE A 767 9.64 -26.72 17.94
N VAL A 768 8.66 -26.52 17.06
CA VAL A 768 8.73 -25.52 16.00
C VAL A 768 7.47 -24.66 16.00
N LEU A 769 7.67 -23.34 15.97
CA LEU A 769 6.64 -22.37 15.63
C LEU A 769 6.99 -21.76 14.27
N TYR A 770 6.05 -21.73 13.33
CA TYR A 770 6.33 -21.20 12.00
C TYR A 770 5.17 -20.39 11.42
N ARG A 771 5.49 -19.25 10.79
CA ARG A 771 4.54 -18.31 10.18
C ARG A 771 3.98 -18.92 8.91
N GLU A 772 2.67 -19.12 8.88
CA GLU A 772 2.01 -19.92 7.83
C GLU A 772 2.18 -19.37 6.41
N ASP A 773 2.38 -18.06 6.27
CA ASP A 773 2.52 -17.35 5.00
C ASP A 773 3.98 -17.16 4.55
N LEU A 774 4.97 -17.39 5.43
CA LEU A 774 6.40 -17.27 5.09
C LEU A 774 7.15 -18.60 5.09
N VAL A 775 6.69 -19.56 5.89
CA VAL A 775 7.41 -20.82 6.10
C VAL A 775 6.53 -21.99 5.73
N THR A 776 7.00 -22.78 4.77
CA THR A 776 6.30 -23.98 4.34
C THR A 776 6.34 -25.07 5.42
N THR A 777 5.36 -25.97 5.37
CA THR A 777 5.28 -27.16 6.22
C THR A 777 6.54 -28.02 6.13
N SER A 778 7.18 -28.08 4.95
CA SER A 778 8.43 -28.81 4.71
C SER A 778 9.63 -28.14 5.38
N GLN A 779 9.77 -26.81 5.23
CA GLN A 779 10.80 -26.03 5.93
C GLN A 779 10.65 -26.16 7.46
N ALA A 780 9.42 -26.04 7.99
CA ALA A 780 9.16 -26.21 9.41
C ALA A 780 9.41 -27.63 9.95
N SER A 781 9.38 -28.66 9.08
CA SER A 781 9.64 -30.06 9.46
C SER A 781 11.10 -30.48 9.20
N ASN A 782 11.93 -29.60 8.67
CA ASN A 782 13.31 -29.91 8.33
C ASN A 782 14.14 -30.05 9.61
N ILE A 783 14.55 -31.29 9.90
CA ILE A 783 15.36 -31.62 11.08
C ILE A 783 16.77 -31.02 11.03
N ASN A 784 17.23 -30.59 9.85
CA ASN A 784 18.55 -29.98 9.69
C ASN A 784 18.55 -28.47 9.96
N ASN A 785 17.39 -27.84 10.20
CA ASN A 785 17.37 -26.44 10.60
C ASN A 785 18.07 -26.28 11.96
N PRO A 786 18.98 -25.30 12.11
CA PRO A 786 19.59 -25.01 13.39
C PRO A 786 18.54 -24.49 14.39
N GLN A 787 18.81 -24.69 15.68
CA GLN A 787 18.05 -24.06 16.73
C GLN A 787 18.10 -22.52 16.58
N SER A 788 17.00 -21.84 16.82
CA SER A 788 16.94 -20.38 16.85
C SER A 788 17.93 -19.82 17.88
N PRO A 789 18.60 -18.69 17.59
CA PRO A 789 19.53 -18.09 18.53
C PRO A 789 18.78 -17.62 19.78
N ILE A 790 19.49 -17.65 20.90
CA ILE A 790 18.99 -17.26 22.21
C ILE A 790 19.40 -15.80 22.46
N ALA A 791 18.42 -14.91 22.64
CA ALA A 791 18.67 -13.56 23.14
C ALA A 791 19.14 -13.66 24.60
N SER A 792 20.35 -13.14 24.87
CA SER A 792 20.92 -13.09 26.22
C SER A 792 20.60 -11.75 26.89
N GLU A 793 20.58 -11.71 28.23
CA GLU A 793 20.42 -10.47 29.02
C GLU A 793 21.51 -9.43 28.68
N GLN A 794 22.67 -9.87 28.18
CA GLN A 794 23.74 -8.99 27.70
C GLN A 794 23.55 -8.49 26.26
N GLY A 795 22.52 -8.99 25.55
CA GLY A 795 22.10 -8.55 24.24
C GLY A 795 22.80 -9.24 23.06
N MET A 796 22.22 -9.09 21.89
CA MET A 796 22.73 -9.54 20.60
C MET A 796 23.33 -8.38 19.82
N LEU A 797 24.53 -8.58 19.30
CA LEU A 797 25.26 -7.61 18.49
C LEU A 797 25.14 -7.95 17.00
N GLN A 798 24.56 -7.05 16.21
CA GLN A 798 24.30 -7.26 14.78
C GLN A 798 24.29 -5.93 13.99
N PHE A 799 24.57 -5.96 12.69
CA PHE A 799 24.43 -4.78 11.83
C PHE A 799 22.97 -4.28 11.82
N SER A 800 22.77 -2.96 11.71
CA SER A 800 21.43 -2.36 11.66
C SER A 800 20.68 -2.62 10.35
N ALA A 801 21.40 -3.04 9.31
CA ALA A 801 20.88 -3.37 7.99
C ALA A 801 21.74 -4.48 7.38
N SER A 802 21.12 -5.31 6.54
CA SER A 802 21.80 -6.37 5.77
C SER A 802 22.58 -5.82 4.58
N ASN A 803 22.11 -4.71 4.02
CA ASN A 803 22.72 -4.05 2.86
C ASN A 803 22.75 -2.53 3.11
N TYR A 804 23.85 -1.91 2.71
CA TYR A 804 24.02 -0.47 2.62
C TYR A 804 24.22 -0.10 1.16
N SER A 805 23.80 1.10 0.76
CA SER A 805 24.02 1.58 -0.60
C SER A 805 24.52 3.01 -0.56
N VAL A 806 25.52 3.30 -1.38
CA VAL A 806 26.22 4.57 -1.37
C VAL A 806 26.77 4.85 -2.76
N LEU A 807 26.53 6.07 -3.23
CA LEU A 807 27.10 6.57 -4.47
C LEU A 807 28.62 6.71 -4.34
N GLU A 808 29.35 6.16 -5.30
CA GLU A 808 30.82 6.17 -5.38
C GLU A 808 31.39 7.59 -5.47
N GLY A 809 30.88 8.38 -6.41
CA GLY A 809 31.34 9.74 -6.69
C GLY A 809 32.44 9.74 -7.74
N ASN A 810 32.41 10.70 -8.68
CA ASN A 810 33.35 10.70 -9.83
C ASN A 810 34.82 11.15 -9.50
N GLY A 811 35.27 10.98 -8.25
CA GLY A 811 36.60 11.39 -7.78
C GLY A 811 36.70 11.75 -6.29
N GLY A 812 37.84 11.45 -5.67
CA GLY A 812 38.12 11.77 -4.26
C GLY A 812 37.73 10.62 -3.32
N THR A 813 37.56 10.88 -2.03
CA THR A 813 37.14 9.84 -1.07
C THR A 813 35.86 10.23 -0.34
N LYS A 814 35.05 9.23 -0.01
CA LYS A 814 33.78 9.38 0.68
C LYS A 814 33.64 8.33 1.77
N ASN A 815 33.12 8.70 2.93
CA ASN A 815 32.91 7.75 4.02
C ASN A 815 31.48 7.24 4.03
N VAL A 816 31.30 5.92 4.03
CA VAL A 816 30.04 5.27 4.41
C VAL A 816 30.05 5.02 5.91
N THR A 817 28.97 5.39 6.61
CA THR A 817 28.82 5.15 8.07
C THR A 817 27.96 3.93 8.29
N LEU A 818 28.50 2.95 9.01
CA LEU A 818 27.88 1.64 9.24
C LEU A 818 27.55 1.51 10.72
N ALA A 819 26.32 1.08 11.03
CA ALA A 819 25.84 0.97 12.40
C ALA A 819 25.69 -0.50 12.82
N VAL A 820 26.11 -0.77 14.05
CA VAL A 820 25.90 -2.02 14.75
C VAL A 820 25.01 -1.74 15.95
N THR A 821 24.02 -2.59 16.13
CA THR A 821 22.98 -2.50 17.15
C THR A 821 23.22 -3.55 18.21
N ARG A 822 22.86 -3.20 19.44
CA ARG A 822 22.74 -4.13 20.57
C ARG A 822 21.26 -4.26 20.89
N THR A 823 20.73 -5.48 20.78
CA THR A 823 19.28 -5.73 20.90
C THR A 823 18.99 -6.88 21.86
N GLY A 824 17.83 -6.89 22.52
CA GLY A 824 17.43 -7.99 23.41
C GLY A 824 18.19 -8.09 24.75
N GLY A 825 19.03 -7.11 25.09
CA GLY A 825 19.72 -7.03 26.38
C GLY A 825 20.76 -5.92 26.43
N THR A 826 20.97 -5.32 27.61
CA THR A 826 21.89 -4.19 27.83
C THR A 826 22.87 -4.42 28.98
N THR A 827 22.77 -5.57 29.63
CA THR A 827 23.51 -5.88 30.86
C THR A 827 24.96 -6.23 30.57
N GLY A 828 25.88 -5.74 31.38
CA GLY A 828 27.31 -5.95 31.24
C GLY A 828 27.96 -5.16 30.09
N THR A 829 29.27 -5.00 30.20
CA THR A 829 30.08 -4.44 29.10
C THR A 829 30.33 -5.52 28.05
N VAL A 830 29.95 -5.25 26.81
CA VAL A 830 30.05 -6.19 25.69
C VAL A 830 30.77 -5.54 24.52
N SER A 831 31.37 -6.36 23.66
CA SER A 831 32.05 -5.88 22.47
C SER A 831 31.84 -6.81 21.29
N VAL A 832 32.01 -6.30 20.07
CA VAL A 832 32.08 -7.09 18.85
C VAL A 832 33.15 -6.52 17.92
N ASP A 833 33.89 -7.40 17.26
CA ASP A 833 34.84 -7.03 16.21
C ASP A 833 34.11 -6.91 14.88
N TYR A 834 34.49 -5.92 14.06
CA TYR A 834 34.05 -5.78 12.67
C TYR A 834 35.23 -5.85 11.71
N ALA A 835 35.01 -6.35 10.49
CA ALA A 835 35.99 -6.35 9.41
C ALA A 835 35.32 -6.26 8.03
N THR A 836 35.99 -5.63 7.07
CA THR A 836 35.64 -5.64 5.64
C THR A 836 36.35 -6.78 4.89
N SER A 837 35.74 -7.31 3.83
CA SER A 837 36.41 -8.19 2.86
C SER A 837 35.86 -7.97 1.45
N ASP A 838 36.67 -8.24 0.43
CA ASP A 838 36.30 -8.02 -0.97
C ASP A 838 35.01 -8.77 -1.36
N GLY A 839 34.22 -8.15 -2.23
CA GLY A 839 33.10 -8.75 -2.93
C GLY A 839 33.35 -8.66 -4.44
N THR A 840 32.45 -8.02 -5.18
CA THR A 840 32.78 -7.59 -6.56
C THR A 840 33.59 -6.30 -6.56
N ALA A 841 33.40 -5.43 -5.56
CA ALA A 841 34.31 -4.33 -5.27
C ALA A 841 35.53 -4.86 -4.50
N THR A 842 36.74 -4.50 -4.90
CA THR A 842 38.00 -5.05 -4.41
C THR A 842 39.02 -3.98 -4.02
N LEU A 843 39.87 -4.30 -3.03
CA LEU A 843 41.04 -3.47 -2.71
C LEU A 843 42.05 -3.36 -3.87
N ALA A 844 42.00 -4.26 -4.86
CA ALA A 844 42.89 -4.28 -6.00
C ALA A 844 42.49 -3.25 -7.07
N ASP A 845 41.18 -3.06 -7.24
CA ASP A 845 40.58 -2.08 -8.16
C ASP A 845 40.47 -0.69 -7.50
N ASN A 846 40.68 -0.64 -6.18
CA ASN A 846 40.81 0.55 -5.34
C ASN A 846 39.46 1.19 -4.97
N ASP A 847 38.36 0.44 -4.99
CA ASP A 847 36.99 0.97 -4.79
C ASP A 847 36.73 1.40 -3.33
N TYR A 848 37.42 0.77 -2.38
CA TYR A 848 37.32 1.09 -0.95
C TYR A 848 38.63 0.85 -0.19
N GLU A 849 38.74 1.39 1.03
CA GLU A 849 39.83 1.11 1.96
C GLU A 849 39.41 0.09 3.02
N THR A 850 40.31 -0.81 3.40
CA THR A 850 40.04 -1.81 4.45
C THR A 850 39.70 -1.15 5.79
N ALA A 851 38.65 -1.65 6.45
CA ALA A 851 38.27 -1.24 7.79
C ALA A 851 38.10 -2.46 8.71
N SER A 852 38.72 -2.41 9.88
CA SER A 852 38.48 -3.37 10.96
C SER A 852 38.65 -2.70 12.32
N GLY A 853 37.98 -3.23 13.34
CA GLY A 853 38.05 -2.68 14.69
C GLY A 853 37.10 -3.39 15.66
N THR A 854 37.00 -2.87 16.88
CA THR A 854 36.12 -3.39 17.93
C THR A 854 35.17 -2.30 18.38
N LEU A 855 33.88 -2.59 18.37
CA LEU A 855 32.85 -1.74 18.97
C LEU A 855 32.58 -2.23 20.38
N ILE A 856 32.48 -1.30 21.34
CA ILE A 856 32.28 -1.60 22.76
C ILE A 856 31.05 -0.85 23.24
N TRP A 857 30.16 -1.59 23.90
CA TRP A 857 29.05 -1.06 24.68
C TRP A 857 29.40 -1.25 26.15
N THR A 858 29.35 -0.16 26.91
CA THR A 858 29.46 -0.27 28.37
C THR A 858 28.20 -0.90 28.96
N ASP A 859 28.25 -1.27 30.23
CA ASP A 859 27.06 -1.72 30.96
C ASP A 859 25.92 -0.69 30.87
N GLY A 860 24.70 -1.14 30.53
CA GLY A 860 23.52 -0.30 30.30
C GLY A 860 23.50 0.48 28.98
N ASP A 861 24.52 0.35 28.12
CA ASP A 861 24.59 1.04 26.83
C ASP A 861 23.86 0.26 25.74
N SER A 862 22.73 0.79 25.28
CA SER A 862 21.93 0.31 24.15
C SER A 862 22.12 1.13 22.86
N GLY A 863 22.94 2.18 22.91
CA GLY A 863 23.08 3.10 21.78
C GLY A 863 23.79 2.44 20.60
N ASN A 864 23.34 2.71 19.38
CA ASN A 864 24.02 2.24 18.17
C ASN A 864 25.49 2.68 18.19
N LYS A 865 26.40 1.75 17.89
CA LYS A 865 27.81 2.08 17.64
C LYS A 865 28.04 2.10 16.15
N THR A 866 28.79 3.08 15.69
CA THR A 866 29.06 3.27 14.27
C THR A 866 30.55 3.23 13.98
N PHE A 867 30.91 2.70 12.82
CA PHE A 867 32.24 2.87 12.23
C PHE A 867 32.08 3.36 10.79
N THR A 868 33.17 3.81 10.17
CA THR A 868 33.17 4.27 8.79
C THR A 868 34.10 3.43 7.92
N VAL A 869 33.72 3.26 6.66
CA VAL A 869 34.59 2.72 5.61
C VAL A 869 34.78 3.82 4.57
N THR A 870 36.03 4.05 4.14
CA THR A 870 36.35 4.99 3.07
C THR A 870 36.11 4.31 1.73
N LEU A 871 35.40 4.97 0.83
CA LEU A 871 35.23 4.63 -0.57
C LEU A 871 36.09 5.57 -1.40
N ASN A 872 36.69 5.09 -2.47
CA ASN A 872 37.43 5.93 -3.39
C ASN A 872 36.60 6.10 -4.65
N GLY A 873 36.17 7.32 -4.90
CA GLY A 873 35.47 7.64 -6.13
C GLY A 873 36.44 7.68 -7.31
N ASP A 874 36.05 7.09 -8.43
CA ASP A 874 36.78 7.23 -9.69
C ASP A 874 35.85 7.51 -10.89
N THR A 875 36.22 7.15 -12.11
CA THR A 875 35.40 7.43 -13.30
C THR A 875 35.28 6.20 -14.20
N ASN A 876 35.63 5.02 -13.69
CA ASN A 876 35.61 3.78 -14.42
C ASN A 876 34.16 3.27 -14.45
N GLU A 877 33.68 2.94 -15.64
CA GLU A 877 32.33 2.39 -15.76
C GLU A 877 32.31 0.96 -15.20
N GLU A 878 31.84 0.85 -13.97
CA GLU A 878 31.64 -0.39 -13.26
C GLU A 878 30.15 -0.65 -13.08
N ASN A 879 29.76 -1.92 -12.92
CA ASN A 879 28.39 -2.18 -12.51
C ASN A 879 28.20 -1.72 -11.06
N THR A 880 26.97 -1.75 -10.53
CA THR A 880 26.85 -1.66 -9.06
C THR A 880 27.60 -2.84 -8.45
N GLU A 881 28.64 -2.53 -7.69
CA GLU A 881 29.53 -3.49 -7.07
C GLU A 881 29.40 -3.44 -5.55
N TYR A 882 29.91 -4.44 -4.84
CA TYR A 882 29.79 -4.49 -3.40
C TYR A 882 31.02 -5.08 -2.72
N PHE A 883 31.26 -4.66 -1.48
CA PHE A 883 32.16 -5.35 -0.55
C PHE A 883 31.39 -5.86 0.67
N ASN A 884 31.98 -6.82 1.36
CA ASN A 884 31.37 -7.54 2.48
C ASN A 884 31.83 -6.98 3.83
N LEU A 885 30.95 -7.06 4.82
CA LEU A 885 31.18 -6.73 6.22
C LEU A 885 30.93 -7.96 7.07
N THR A 886 31.72 -8.17 8.12
CA THR A 886 31.53 -9.28 9.07
C THR A 886 31.71 -8.81 10.50
N LEU A 887 30.85 -9.28 11.40
CA LEU A 887 30.96 -9.20 12.85
C LEU A 887 31.48 -10.51 13.41
N SER A 888 32.37 -10.42 14.40
CA SER A 888 32.95 -11.59 15.05
C SER A 888 33.35 -11.28 16.49
N ASN A 889 33.76 -12.33 17.24
CA ASN A 889 34.30 -12.20 18.59
C ASN A 889 33.43 -11.36 19.55
N ALA A 890 32.13 -11.66 19.63
CA ALA A 890 31.29 -11.08 20.68
C ALA A 890 31.85 -11.46 22.06
N THR A 891 32.03 -10.47 22.94
CA THR A 891 32.54 -10.68 24.31
C THR A 891 31.58 -10.15 25.37
N GLY A 892 31.83 -10.47 26.64
CA GLY A 892 31.02 -9.96 27.76
C GLY A 892 29.70 -10.68 27.98
N GLY A 893 29.47 -11.83 27.34
CA GLY A 893 28.23 -12.61 27.45
C GLY A 893 27.16 -12.27 26.39
N ALA A 894 27.42 -11.26 25.54
CA ALA A 894 26.58 -10.99 24.38
C ALA A 894 26.65 -12.12 23.35
N ALA A 895 25.52 -12.40 22.70
CA ALA A 895 25.49 -13.23 21.51
C ALA A 895 25.70 -12.39 20.25
N LEU A 896 26.11 -13.03 19.16
CA LEU A 896 25.98 -12.44 17.83
C LEU A 896 24.52 -12.60 17.37
N GLY A 897 23.93 -11.56 16.79
CA GLY A 897 22.58 -11.63 16.23
C GLY A 897 22.55 -12.36 14.89
N LEU A 898 21.46 -12.20 14.14
CA LEU A 898 21.30 -12.85 12.82
C LEU A 898 22.04 -12.09 11.72
N GLN A 899 22.13 -10.76 11.85
CA GLN A 899 22.81 -9.90 10.87
C GLN A 899 24.29 -9.71 11.23
N VAL A 900 25.06 -10.80 11.18
CA VAL A 900 26.52 -10.77 11.43
C VAL A 900 27.35 -10.50 10.20
N THR A 901 26.76 -10.59 9.02
CA THR A 901 27.34 -10.10 7.77
C THR A 901 26.49 -8.98 7.21
N ALA A 902 27.06 -8.12 6.38
CA ALA A 902 26.30 -7.17 5.59
C ALA A 902 27.07 -6.84 4.30
N THR A 903 26.40 -6.31 3.29
CA THR A 903 27.08 -5.80 2.09
C THR A 903 26.98 -4.29 2.00
N VAL A 904 27.95 -3.65 1.37
CA VAL A 904 27.85 -2.25 0.97
C VAL A 904 27.91 -2.21 -0.55
N ALA A 905 26.80 -1.88 -1.19
CA ALA A 905 26.71 -1.62 -2.61
C ALA A 905 27.25 -0.21 -2.91
N ILE A 906 28.33 -0.16 -3.68
CA ILE A 906 28.84 1.04 -4.33
C ILE A 906 28.03 1.20 -5.61
N THR A 907 27.06 2.10 -5.59
CA THR A 907 26.18 2.31 -6.74
C THR A 907 26.88 3.18 -7.75
N ASN A 908 26.97 2.67 -8.97
CA ASN A 908 27.58 3.33 -10.11
C ASN A 908 26.91 4.69 -10.40
N ASP A 909 27.68 5.77 -10.38
CA ASP A 909 27.31 7.10 -10.89
C ASP A 909 28.04 7.52 -12.16
N ASP A 910 28.84 6.62 -12.72
CA ASP A 910 29.41 6.69 -14.05
C ASP A 910 28.38 6.19 -15.08
N GLY A 911 27.68 7.14 -15.70
CA GLY A 911 26.59 6.87 -16.63
C GLY A 911 26.99 6.02 -17.85
N ALA A 912 26.01 5.26 -18.38
CA ALA A 912 26.10 4.31 -19.50
C ALA A 912 27.09 4.66 -20.63
N PRO A 913 27.69 3.65 -21.30
CA PRO A 913 28.98 3.82 -21.97
C PRO A 913 28.91 4.90 -23.03
N LEU A 914 29.88 5.82 -23.01
CA LEU A 914 30.14 6.67 -24.16
C LEU A 914 30.76 5.81 -25.26
N GLY A 915 29.93 5.29 -26.18
CA GLY A 915 30.38 4.33 -27.18
C GLY A 915 29.35 3.99 -28.24
N TRP A 916 29.76 3.14 -29.20
CA TRP A 916 28.91 2.69 -30.31
C TRP A 916 27.96 1.56 -29.89
N SER A 917 26.73 1.60 -30.37
CA SER A 917 25.77 0.50 -30.32
C SER A 917 25.06 0.34 -31.66
N TYR A 918 24.47 -0.82 -31.94
CA TYR A 918 23.64 -1.00 -33.13
C TYR A 918 22.53 -2.02 -32.88
N GLN A 919 21.42 -1.89 -33.61
CA GLN A 919 20.29 -2.81 -33.53
C GLN A 919 19.49 -2.88 -34.84
N GLY A 920 18.74 -3.97 -34.99
CA GLY A 920 17.86 -4.19 -36.13
C GLY A 920 16.67 -3.24 -36.12
N TRP A 921 16.31 -2.74 -37.29
CA TRP A 921 15.15 -1.87 -37.45
C TRP A 921 13.89 -2.72 -37.65
N THR A 922 13.00 -2.83 -36.66
CA THR A 922 11.82 -3.70 -36.73
C THR A 922 10.49 -2.96 -36.61
N ASN A 923 10.45 -1.75 -36.01
CA ASN A 923 9.29 -0.84 -36.00
C ASN A 923 9.71 0.61 -35.63
N ASP A 924 8.77 1.56 -35.55
CA ASP A 924 9.03 2.94 -35.09
C ASP A 924 9.60 2.98 -33.66
N ALA A 925 9.16 2.10 -32.76
CA ALA A 925 9.64 2.05 -31.38
C ALA A 925 11.12 1.66 -31.29
N THR A 926 11.65 0.84 -32.22
CA THR A 926 13.08 0.48 -32.24
C THR A 926 13.99 1.55 -32.85
N THR A 927 13.42 2.61 -33.44
CA THR A 927 14.22 3.74 -33.94
C THR A 927 14.72 4.66 -32.82
N GLY A 928 14.11 4.58 -31.64
CA GLY A 928 14.36 5.56 -30.57
C GLY A 928 13.84 6.97 -30.88
N LEU A 929 13.13 7.14 -32.00
CA LEU A 929 12.49 8.38 -32.37
C LEU A 929 11.12 8.47 -31.64
N ASP A 930 11.15 8.82 -30.34
CA ASP A 930 9.97 9.26 -29.56
C ASP A 930 9.82 10.80 -29.43
N GLY A 931 8.65 11.34 -29.81
CA GLY A 931 8.36 12.79 -29.88
C GLY A 931 8.45 13.55 -28.55
N SER A 932 8.76 12.85 -27.46
CA SER A 932 9.01 13.36 -26.11
C SER A 932 10.40 13.99 -25.91
N PHE A 933 11.33 13.83 -26.86
CA PHE A 933 12.69 14.40 -26.77
C PHE A 933 12.92 15.56 -27.77
N PRO A 934 13.72 16.58 -27.42
CA PRO A 934 14.12 17.61 -28.37
C PRO A 934 15.11 17.01 -29.38
N TYR A 935 14.61 16.51 -30.50
CA TYR A 935 15.47 16.01 -31.57
C TYR A 935 16.14 17.12 -32.33
N THR A 936 17.23 16.72 -32.95
CA THR A 936 17.99 17.63 -33.78
C THR A 936 17.90 17.32 -35.30
N ALA A 937 17.15 16.27 -35.73
CA ALA A 937 16.45 16.08 -37.03
C ALA A 937 16.21 14.58 -37.38
N ALA A 938 15.24 14.28 -38.26
CA ALA A 938 15.12 13.02 -39.01
C ALA A 938 14.59 13.34 -40.44
N HIS A 939 15.21 12.81 -41.51
CA HIS A 939 14.84 13.11 -42.90
C HIS A 939 15.00 11.88 -43.82
N HIS A 940 14.20 11.79 -44.90
CA HIS A 940 14.18 10.67 -45.88
C HIS A 940 14.43 11.15 -47.33
N PHE A 941 15.17 10.38 -48.14
CA PHE A 941 15.21 10.51 -49.61
C PHE A 941 15.20 9.13 -50.31
N CYS A 942 14.23 8.89 -51.20
CA CYS A 942 14.54 8.18 -52.44
C CYS A 942 13.72 8.77 -53.60
N ASN A 943 14.41 9.42 -54.54
CA ASN A 943 13.83 9.90 -55.80
C ASN A 943 13.78 8.78 -56.88
N ALA A 944 13.90 7.51 -56.49
CA ALA A 944 13.87 6.35 -57.39
C ALA A 944 12.61 5.48 -57.25
N HIS A 945 11.80 5.67 -56.21
CA HIS A 945 10.52 4.97 -56.04
C HIS A 945 9.40 6.00 -55.78
N PRO A 946 8.48 6.23 -56.74
CA PRO A 946 7.30 7.05 -56.49
C PRO A 946 6.29 6.23 -55.65
N GLY A 947 6.46 6.26 -54.33
CA GLY A 947 5.62 5.55 -53.35
C GLY A 947 6.26 5.59 -51.96
N SER A 948 5.48 5.33 -50.90
CA SER A 948 6.03 5.09 -49.56
C SER A 948 7.11 4.00 -49.65
N VAL A 949 8.24 4.19 -48.95
CA VAL A 949 9.18 3.08 -48.75
C VAL A 949 8.78 2.42 -47.46
N THR A 950 8.32 1.18 -47.58
CA THR A 950 8.10 0.31 -46.44
C THR A 950 9.42 -0.40 -46.13
N VAL A 951 10.09 -0.05 -45.03
CA VAL A 951 11.24 -0.82 -44.53
C VAL A 951 10.73 -1.67 -43.37
N ASN A 952 10.84 -3.00 -43.49
CA ASN A 952 10.40 -3.94 -42.45
C ASN A 952 8.96 -3.71 -41.93
N GLY A 953 8.04 -3.32 -42.83
CA GLY A 953 6.64 -3.08 -42.48
C GLY A 953 6.30 -1.64 -42.06
N VAL A 954 7.29 -0.73 -42.02
CA VAL A 954 7.10 0.68 -41.62
C VAL A 954 7.10 1.61 -42.84
N ASP A 955 6.00 2.32 -43.06
CA ASP A 955 5.84 3.27 -44.17
C ASP A 955 6.50 4.63 -43.91
N PHE A 956 7.61 4.91 -44.60
CA PHE A 956 8.19 6.25 -44.69
C PHE A 956 7.40 7.07 -45.71
N THR A 957 6.44 7.85 -45.21
CA THR A 957 5.68 8.79 -46.04
C THR A 957 6.50 10.05 -46.34
N THR A 958 6.35 10.59 -47.55
CA THR A 958 6.99 11.84 -47.95
C THR A 958 6.47 13.00 -47.10
N GLY A 959 7.35 13.65 -46.32
CA GLY A 959 7.07 14.95 -45.69
C GLY A 959 6.99 15.02 -44.17
N ARG A 960 7.45 14.01 -43.40
CA ARG A 960 7.49 14.12 -41.94
C ARG A 960 8.73 14.88 -41.46
N VAL A 961 8.56 16.19 -41.26
CA VAL A 961 9.44 17.02 -40.42
C VAL A 961 8.88 16.95 -39.00
N THR A 962 9.67 16.49 -38.03
CA THR A 962 9.34 16.64 -36.60
C THR A 962 10.39 17.54 -35.96
N SER A 963 10.08 18.82 -35.85
CA SER A 963 10.79 19.74 -34.96
C SER A 963 9.82 20.20 -33.87
N GLY A 964 10.26 20.08 -32.61
CA GLY A 964 9.58 20.68 -31.46
C GLY A 964 9.56 22.21 -31.52
N SER A 965 8.77 22.84 -30.66
CA SER A 965 8.59 24.30 -30.63
C SER A 965 9.92 25.04 -30.44
N GLY A 966 10.40 25.74 -31.48
CA GLY A 966 11.58 26.61 -31.41
C GLY A 966 12.37 26.86 -32.71
N TRP A 967 12.15 26.09 -33.79
CA TRP A 967 13.01 26.16 -34.99
C TRP A 967 12.22 26.01 -36.31
N ASN A 968 12.63 26.74 -37.36
CA ASN A 968 12.03 26.66 -38.70
C ASN A 968 12.94 25.87 -39.66
N VAL A 969 12.36 24.95 -40.45
CA VAL A 969 13.00 24.25 -41.57
C VAL A 969 12.34 24.69 -42.88
N GLY A 970 13.11 25.08 -43.90
CA GLY A 970 12.55 25.44 -45.22
C GLY A 970 13.55 25.50 -46.38
N GLY A 971 13.32 24.65 -47.41
CA GLY A 971 13.76 24.69 -48.83
C GLY A 971 15.29 24.64 -49.13
N ALA A 972 15.87 23.99 -50.15
CA ALA A 972 15.44 23.18 -51.29
C ALA A 972 16.56 22.14 -51.62
N ILE A 973 16.18 21.04 -52.28
CA ILE A 973 16.99 19.84 -52.57
C ILE A 973 18.04 20.11 -53.68
N HIS A 974 19.30 19.75 -53.46
CA HIS A 974 20.34 19.66 -54.51
C HIS A 974 20.72 18.19 -54.76
N TRP A 975 20.68 17.72 -56.01
CA TRP A 975 21.05 16.35 -56.39
C TRP A 975 22.45 16.28 -57.03
N THR A 976 23.29 15.42 -56.45
CA THR A 976 24.44 14.65 -56.95
C THR A 976 25.51 15.30 -57.84
N GLY A 977 26.76 15.01 -57.49
CA GLY A 977 27.89 15.02 -58.42
C GLY A 977 29.26 15.19 -57.78
N ASP A 978 29.33 15.61 -56.51
CA ASP A 978 30.60 16.00 -55.90
C ASP A 978 31.21 14.89 -55.05
N THR A 979 32.28 14.30 -55.58
CA THR A 979 33.12 13.30 -54.93
C THR A 979 34.04 13.87 -53.84
N SER A 980 33.87 15.13 -53.38
CA SER A 980 34.84 15.79 -52.48
C SER A 980 34.36 16.51 -51.19
N VAL A 981 33.12 16.40 -50.73
CA VAL A 981 32.59 17.27 -49.64
C VAL A 981 32.33 16.55 -48.29
N ASN A 982 33.06 16.92 -47.23
CA ASN A 982 32.71 16.59 -45.83
C ASN A 982 31.39 17.26 -45.43
N ILE A 983 30.63 16.64 -44.53
CA ILE A 983 29.33 17.15 -44.11
C ILE A 983 29.46 17.81 -42.73
N THR A 984 29.25 19.13 -42.68
CA THR A 984 29.45 19.95 -41.48
C THR A 984 28.28 20.93 -41.32
N GLY A 985 27.70 20.99 -40.13
CA GLY A 985 26.61 21.91 -39.80
C GLY A 985 26.03 21.63 -38.41
N ASP A 986 25.04 22.40 -37.96
CA ASP A 986 24.16 21.85 -36.93
C ASP A 986 23.39 20.66 -37.52
N SER A 987 22.89 19.77 -36.68
CA SER A 987 22.18 18.57 -37.12
C SER A 987 20.98 18.85 -38.03
N ALA A 988 20.34 20.04 -37.91
CA ALA A 988 19.24 20.45 -38.75
C ALA A 988 19.74 20.75 -40.18
N ASN A 989 20.85 21.49 -40.30
CA ASN A 989 21.50 21.77 -41.57
C ASN A 989 22.11 20.50 -42.22
N ILE A 990 22.61 19.56 -41.42
CA ILE A 990 23.13 18.27 -41.91
C ILE A 990 22.00 17.41 -42.48
N ALA A 991 20.86 17.33 -41.79
CA ALA A 991 19.72 16.54 -42.25
C ALA A 991 19.12 17.08 -43.57
N ASP A 992 19.20 18.40 -43.80
CA ASP A 992 18.71 19.04 -45.03
C ASP A 992 19.66 18.88 -46.25
N GLN A 993 20.96 18.66 -46.03
CA GLN A 993 21.98 18.66 -47.10
C GLN A 993 22.46 17.25 -47.52
N PHE A 994 21.99 16.20 -46.85
CA PHE A 994 22.56 14.86 -46.99
C PHE A 994 21.96 14.05 -48.17
N LEU A 995 22.79 13.76 -49.18
CA LEU A 995 22.51 12.80 -50.27
C LEU A 995 23.80 12.02 -50.55
N TYR A 996 23.85 10.74 -50.16
CA TYR A 996 25.09 9.97 -50.17
C TYR A 996 24.91 8.62 -50.86
N GLY A 997 25.59 8.45 -52.00
CA GLY A 997 25.50 7.28 -52.88
C GLY A 997 26.79 6.47 -53.00
N GLY A 998 27.66 6.52 -51.99
CA GLY A 998 28.85 5.66 -51.90
C GLY A 998 30.18 6.39 -52.12
N GLU A 999 30.87 6.68 -51.00
CA GLU A 999 32.31 6.46 -50.70
C GLU A 999 32.76 7.41 -49.54
N PRO A 1000 33.52 6.88 -48.55
CA PRO A 1000 33.54 7.21 -47.10
C PRO A 1000 33.87 8.66 -46.70
N ARG A 1001 33.20 9.22 -45.67
CA ARG A 1001 33.41 10.61 -45.16
C ARG A 1001 33.09 10.83 -43.67
N THR A 1002 33.52 11.99 -43.18
CA THR A 1002 33.26 12.52 -41.83
C THR A 1002 31.97 13.36 -41.79
N VAL A 1003 31.13 13.08 -40.78
CA VAL A 1003 29.95 13.84 -40.36
C VAL A 1003 30.32 14.60 -39.09
N GLN A 1004 30.30 15.94 -39.14
CA GLN A 1004 30.60 16.79 -37.98
C GLN A 1004 29.34 17.51 -37.53
N PHE A 1005 28.83 17.17 -36.35
CA PHE A 1005 27.81 17.99 -35.68
C PHE A 1005 28.47 19.22 -35.05
N THR A 1006 27.85 20.39 -35.19
CA THR A 1006 28.32 21.65 -34.59
C THR A 1006 27.18 22.34 -33.81
N GLY A 1007 27.52 23.25 -32.90
CA GLY A 1007 26.54 23.94 -32.04
C GLY A 1007 26.13 23.15 -30.79
N LEU A 1008 26.93 22.16 -30.38
CA LEU A 1008 26.67 21.35 -29.19
C LEU A 1008 26.88 22.16 -27.91
N THR A 1009 26.10 21.87 -26.88
CA THR A 1009 26.31 22.46 -25.55
C THR A 1009 27.36 21.64 -24.81
N ILE A 1010 28.51 22.26 -24.52
CA ILE A 1010 29.60 21.60 -23.79
C ILE A 1010 29.11 21.13 -22.43
N GLY A 1011 29.39 19.88 -22.07
CA GLY A 1011 28.97 19.25 -20.81
C GLY A 1011 27.58 18.62 -20.85
N LYS A 1012 26.93 18.54 -22.02
CA LYS A 1012 25.71 17.76 -22.22
C LYS A 1012 26.01 16.46 -22.96
N THR A 1013 25.31 15.39 -22.59
CA THR A 1013 25.41 14.09 -23.24
C THR A 1013 24.46 14.02 -24.42
N TYR A 1014 24.94 13.49 -25.54
CA TYR A 1014 24.19 13.33 -26.77
C TYR A 1014 24.23 11.88 -27.28
N LYS A 1015 23.18 11.45 -27.97
CA LYS A 1015 23.08 10.21 -28.75
C LYS A 1015 23.02 10.54 -30.24
N ALA A 1016 24.09 10.28 -30.99
CA ALA A 1016 24.04 10.28 -32.45
C ALA A 1016 23.48 8.95 -32.95
N SER A 1017 22.59 8.93 -33.94
CA SER A 1017 21.99 7.73 -34.53
C SER A 1017 21.98 7.79 -36.05
N PHE A 1018 22.55 6.77 -36.69
CA PHE A 1018 22.71 6.58 -38.14
C PHE A 1018 21.83 5.42 -38.59
N PHE A 1019 20.93 5.66 -39.55
CA PHE A 1019 19.98 4.66 -40.05
C PHE A 1019 20.39 4.23 -41.46
N SER A 1020 20.60 2.95 -41.72
CA SER A 1020 21.14 2.47 -43.00
C SER A 1020 20.43 1.20 -43.52
N VAL A 1021 20.42 1.01 -44.85
CA VAL A 1021 19.88 -0.17 -45.55
C VAL A 1021 20.79 -0.47 -46.76
N GLY A 1022 21.13 -1.73 -47.01
CA GLY A 1022 21.94 -2.14 -48.18
C GLY A 1022 21.10 -2.85 -49.26
N TRP A 1023 21.32 -2.51 -50.54
CA TRP A 1023 20.53 -3.00 -51.70
C TRP A 1023 21.29 -3.90 -52.69
N ASP A 1024 22.58 -4.18 -52.45
CA ASP A 1024 23.47 -4.93 -53.36
C ASP A 1024 23.74 -6.39 -52.90
N ALA A 1025 24.75 -7.06 -53.47
CA ALA A 1025 25.24 -8.36 -53.01
C ALA A 1025 25.83 -8.31 -51.59
N SER A 1026 25.85 -9.45 -50.89
CA SER A 1026 26.33 -9.58 -49.51
C SER A 1026 27.84 -9.35 -49.35
N GLY A 1027 28.27 -8.97 -48.15
CA GLY A 1027 29.66 -8.66 -47.77
C GLY A 1027 29.94 -7.18 -47.47
N ARG A 1028 28.93 -6.44 -47.00
CA ARG A 1028 28.98 -4.98 -46.77
C ARG A 1028 29.45 -4.65 -45.35
N ILE A 1029 30.76 -4.49 -45.17
CA ILE A 1029 31.34 -4.15 -43.87
C ILE A 1029 31.77 -2.67 -43.88
N GLN A 1030 31.39 -1.94 -42.83
CA GLN A 1030 31.72 -0.52 -42.61
C GLN A 1030 32.39 -0.33 -41.25
N LEU A 1031 33.28 0.64 -41.15
CA LEU A 1031 33.92 1.08 -39.92
C LEU A 1031 33.39 2.46 -39.55
N PHE A 1032 32.80 2.58 -38.36
CA PHE A 1032 32.34 3.83 -37.76
C PHE A 1032 33.33 4.27 -36.69
N SER A 1033 33.81 5.51 -36.74
CA SER A 1033 34.88 6.00 -35.87
C SER A 1033 34.53 7.37 -35.28
N SER A 1034 34.71 7.57 -33.98
CA SER A 1034 34.59 8.89 -33.35
C SER A 1034 35.51 9.00 -32.15
N GLY A 1035 36.36 10.04 -32.08
CA GLY A 1035 37.24 10.27 -30.92
C GLY A 1035 38.24 9.15 -30.60
N GLY A 1036 38.50 8.23 -31.53
CA GLY A 1036 39.34 7.03 -31.31
C GLY A 1036 38.56 5.74 -30.99
N ASN A 1037 37.23 5.80 -30.87
CA ASN A 1037 36.35 4.65 -30.72
C ASN A 1037 35.82 4.17 -32.08
N ASP A 1038 36.08 2.90 -32.38
CA ASP A 1038 35.86 2.27 -33.68
C ASP A 1038 34.83 1.12 -33.58
N LEU A 1039 33.83 1.11 -34.46
CA LEU A 1039 32.86 0.03 -34.65
C LEU A 1039 32.93 -0.50 -36.08
N VAL A 1040 33.38 -1.75 -36.24
CA VAL A 1040 33.27 -2.48 -37.51
C VAL A 1040 31.93 -3.21 -37.54
N LEU A 1041 31.11 -2.93 -38.55
CA LEU A 1041 29.74 -3.42 -38.65
C LEU A 1041 29.50 -4.09 -40.01
N ASP A 1042 29.03 -5.33 -39.97
CA ASP A 1042 28.46 -6.01 -41.12
C ASP A 1042 26.99 -5.61 -41.28
N GLN A 1043 26.68 -4.90 -42.36
CA GLN A 1043 25.31 -4.45 -42.61
C GLN A 1043 24.35 -5.59 -42.94
N ASP A 1044 24.88 -6.77 -43.28
CA ASP A 1044 24.08 -7.94 -43.62
C ASP A 1044 23.69 -8.75 -42.38
N TYR A 1045 24.11 -8.33 -41.18
CA TYR A 1045 23.85 -9.01 -39.91
C TYR A 1045 22.36 -9.30 -39.70
N TYR A 1046 21.47 -8.40 -40.15
CA TYR A 1046 20.03 -8.59 -40.08
C TYR A 1046 19.40 -9.11 -41.38
N GLY A 1047 20.17 -9.39 -42.43
CA GLY A 1047 19.71 -9.89 -43.73
C GLY A 1047 19.67 -8.84 -44.85
N ASN A 1048 19.77 -9.28 -46.11
CA ASN A 1048 19.71 -8.40 -47.28
C ASN A 1048 18.41 -7.57 -47.31
N ASN A 1049 18.52 -6.25 -47.53
CA ASN A 1049 17.44 -5.25 -47.50
C ASN A 1049 16.83 -4.94 -46.12
N ASN A 1050 17.35 -5.49 -45.01
CA ASN A 1050 16.88 -5.14 -43.67
C ASN A 1050 17.62 -3.92 -43.12
N GLY A 1051 16.88 -3.05 -42.43
CA GLY A 1051 17.43 -1.81 -41.89
C GLY A 1051 18.19 -1.98 -40.57
N ILE A 1052 19.21 -1.16 -40.36
CA ILE A 1052 20.01 -1.11 -39.14
C ILE A 1052 20.08 0.31 -38.58
N VAL A 1053 19.97 0.43 -37.25
CA VAL A 1053 20.18 1.69 -36.52
C VAL A 1053 21.47 1.58 -35.73
N ILE A 1054 22.37 2.54 -35.92
CA ILE A 1054 23.71 2.55 -35.33
C ILE A 1054 23.81 3.81 -34.49
N SER A 1055 24.00 3.70 -33.19
CA SER A 1055 24.04 4.83 -32.28
C SER A 1055 25.41 5.03 -31.65
N TYR A 1056 25.73 6.26 -31.27
CA TYR A 1056 26.92 6.61 -30.49
C TYR A 1056 26.55 7.61 -29.40
N MET A 1057 26.80 7.24 -28.15
CA MET A 1057 26.63 8.12 -27.00
C MET A 1057 27.93 8.90 -26.76
N TYR A 1058 27.84 10.21 -26.60
CA TYR A 1058 29.01 11.05 -26.35
C TYR A 1058 28.68 12.26 -25.48
N LEU A 1059 29.56 12.58 -24.54
CA LEU A 1059 29.58 13.87 -23.85
C LEU A 1059 30.19 14.91 -24.79
N ALA A 1060 29.49 16.01 -25.05
CA ALA A 1060 30.03 17.11 -25.84
C ALA A 1060 31.16 17.80 -25.05
N SER A 1061 32.40 17.41 -25.32
CA SER A 1061 33.61 18.03 -24.76
C SER A 1061 34.02 19.31 -25.50
N ALA A 1062 33.45 19.54 -26.69
CA ALA A 1062 33.59 20.74 -27.49
C ALA A 1062 32.23 21.09 -28.12
N ALA A 1063 32.14 22.29 -28.71
CA ALA A 1063 30.94 22.72 -29.42
C ALA A 1063 30.69 21.96 -30.75
N SER A 1064 31.49 20.94 -31.05
CA SER A 1064 31.39 20.09 -32.24
C SER A 1064 31.87 18.65 -31.96
N GLN A 1065 31.32 17.67 -32.68
CA GLN A 1065 31.70 16.26 -32.62
C GLN A 1065 31.78 15.63 -34.02
N ASP A 1066 32.87 14.90 -34.29
CA ASP A 1066 33.15 14.26 -35.58
C ASP A 1066 32.87 12.75 -35.57
N PHE A 1067 32.26 12.26 -36.63
CA PHE A 1067 31.97 10.85 -36.87
C PHE A 1067 32.46 10.46 -38.26
N THR A 1068 33.37 9.52 -38.37
CA THR A 1068 33.92 9.06 -39.65
C THR A 1068 33.36 7.69 -40.00
N ILE A 1069 32.83 7.53 -41.21
CA ILE A 1069 32.34 6.25 -41.70
C ILE A 1069 33.25 5.83 -42.85
N THR A 1070 33.95 4.70 -42.69
CA THR A 1070 34.94 4.16 -43.62
C THR A 1070 34.48 2.82 -44.18
N LYS A 1071 34.45 2.69 -45.51
CA LYS A 1071 34.18 1.42 -46.17
C LYS A 1071 35.39 0.49 -46.06
N THR A 1072 35.20 -0.72 -45.55
CA THR A 1072 36.31 -1.66 -45.31
C THR A 1072 36.40 -2.78 -46.35
N THR A 1073 35.38 -2.97 -47.19
CA THR A 1073 35.35 -3.94 -48.30
C THR A 1073 34.94 -3.27 -49.61
N GLU A 1074 35.47 -3.68 -50.77
CA GLU A 1074 35.09 -3.08 -52.07
C GLU A 1074 33.68 -3.47 -52.56
N VAL A 1075 33.03 -4.45 -51.90
CA VAL A 1075 31.76 -5.04 -52.33
C VAL A 1075 30.57 -4.31 -51.71
N GLY A 1076 29.69 -3.78 -52.56
CA GLY A 1076 28.41 -3.18 -52.18
C GLY A 1076 28.47 -1.67 -51.86
N THR A 1077 27.30 -1.03 -51.90
CA THR A 1077 27.10 0.38 -51.57
C THR A 1077 26.48 0.56 -50.18
N PHE A 1078 26.96 1.54 -49.40
CA PHE A 1078 26.39 1.96 -48.11
C PHE A 1078 25.39 3.09 -48.34
N HIS A 1079 24.13 2.90 -47.95
CA HIS A 1079 23.08 3.93 -48.06
C HIS A 1079 22.60 4.33 -46.68
N LEU A 1080 22.87 5.57 -46.29
CA LEU A 1080 22.33 6.16 -45.06
C LEU A 1080 20.96 6.78 -45.38
N TYR A 1081 19.94 6.32 -44.68
CA TYR A 1081 18.53 6.69 -44.86
C TYR A 1081 18.09 7.84 -43.97
N ALA A 1082 18.61 7.91 -42.74
CA ALA A 1082 18.35 8.98 -41.80
C ALA A 1082 19.52 9.17 -40.83
N LEU A 1083 19.56 10.33 -40.18
CA LEU A 1083 20.52 10.68 -39.13
C LEU A 1083 19.79 11.47 -38.05
N ALA A 1084 20.08 11.19 -36.78
CA ALA A 1084 19.61 11.94 -35.63
C ALA A 1084 20.76 12.22 -34.64
N ASN A 1085 20.62 13.28 -33.84
CA ASN A 1085 21.44 13.52 -32.65
C ASN A 1085 20.49 14.00 -31.55
N GLN A 1086 20.56 13.45 -30.35
CA GLN A 1086 19.58 13.69 -29.28
C GLN A 1086 20.29 14.03 -27.97
N GLU A 1087 19.91 15.11 -27.27
CA GLU A 1087 20.38 15.35 -25.89
C GLU A 1087 19.75 14.32 -24.94
N VAL A 1088 20.56 13.64 -24.14
CA VAL A 1088 20.13 12.63 -23.17
C VAL A 1088 20.25 13.23 -21.76
N PRO A 1089 19.14 13.44 -21.03
CA PRO A 1089 19.20 13.90 -19.64
C PRO A 1089 19.82 12.81 -18.75
N LEU A 1090 20.87 13.16 -17.99
CA LEU A 1090 21.36 12.32 -16.90
C LEU A 1090 20.24 12.16 -15.87
N VAL A 1091 19.76 10.92 -15.69
CA VAL A 1091 18.88 10.54 -14.59
C VAL A 1091 19.77 10.32 -13.37
N VAL A 1092 19.68 11.22 -12.39
CA VAL A 1092 20.19 10.97 -11.03
C VAL A 1092 18.96 10.63 -10.19
N ASP A 1093 18.79 9.35 -9.87
CA ASP A 1093 17.70 8.84 -9.03
C ASP A 1093 18.28 8.31 -7.71
N PRO A 1094 18.03 8.96 -6.56
CA PRO A 1094 18.37 8.42 -5.25
C PRO A 1094 17.18 7.82 -4.47
N THR A 1095 16.02 7.56 -5.09
CA THR A 1095 14.89 6.92 -4.37
C THR A 1095 14.03 6.03 -5.27
N LEU A 1096 14.47 4.79 -5.49
CA LEU A 1096 13.58 3.66 -5.76
C LEU A 1096 13.50 2.77 -4.51
N PRO A 1097 12.29 2.39 -4.04
CA PRO A 1097 12.15 1.32 -3.06
C PRO A 1097 12.54 -0.01 -3.72
N SER A 1098 13.27 -0.84 -2.99
CA SER A 1098 13.63 -2.20 -3.37
C SER A 1098 12.38 -2.97 -3.81
N VAL A 1099 12.37 -3.40 -5.06
CA VAL A 1099 11.56 -4.56 -5.47
C VAL A 1099 12.27 -5.76 -4.86
N ASP A 1100 11.54 -6.50 -4.03
CA ASP A 1100 11.99 -7.78 -3.49
C ASP A 1100 12.12 -8.77 -4.67
N ALA A 1101 13.33 -8.92 -5.18
CA ALA A 1101 13.67 -10.00 -6.10
C ALA A 1101 14.05 -11.21 -5.25
N GLY A 1102 13.16 -12.20 -5.19
CA GLY A 1102 13.47 -13.49 -4.57
C GLY A 1102 14.62 -14.22 -5.29
N PRO A 1103 15.18 -15.30 -4.69
CA PRO A 1103 16.44 -15.89 -5.14
C PRO A 1103 16.36 -16.76 -6.39
N ASP A 1104 15.18 -16.99 -6.98
CA ASP A 1104 14.99 -17.97 -8.06
C ASP A 1104 14.57 -17.32 -9.38
N MET A 1105 15.47 -16.59 -10.04
CA MET A 1105 15.25 -16.10 -11.41
C MET A 1105 16.35 -16.61 -12.35
N ILE A 1106 16.00 -17.62 -13.14
CA ILE A 1106 16.72 -18.02 -14.35
C ILE A 1106 16.67 -16.86 -15.34
N SER A 1107 17.81 -16.42 -15.87
CA SER A 1107 17.84 -15.40 -16.93
C SER A 1107 17.31 -15.99 -18.24
N PHE A 1108 16.21 -15.46 -18.77
CA PHE A 1108 15.70 -15.83 -20.08
C PHE A 1108 16.44 -15.06 -21.19
N SER A 1109 16.83 -15.75 -22.26
CA SER A 1109 17.28 -15.12 -23.50
C SER A 1109 16.47 -15.65 -24.69
N GLY A 1110 15.71 -14.76 -25.35
CA GLY A 1110 15.15 -14.99 -26.69
C GLY A 1110 13.95 -15.93 -26.77
N ALA A 1111 12.74 -15.36 -26.79
CA ALA A 1111 11.60 -16.02 -27.43
C ALA A 1111 11.62 -15.69 -28.94
N VAL A 1112 11.55 -16.70 -29.80
CA VAL A 1112 11.41 -16.51 -31.25
C VAL A 1112 10.04 -17.06 -31.66
N VAL A 1113 9.23 -16.22 -32.29
CA VAL A 1113 7.95 -16.61 -32.90
C VAL A 1113 8.18 -16.74 -34.40
N GLU A 1114 8.17 -17.97 -34.94
CA GLU A 1114 8.14 -18.21 -36.39
C GLU A 1114 6.74 -18.70 -36.80
N LEU A 1115 6.07 -17.91 -37.64
CA LEU A 1115 4.87 -18.36 -38.36
C LEU A 1115 5.33 -18.95 -39.69
N ASP A 1116 5.08 -20.24 -39.96
CA ASP A 1116 5.32 -20.84 -41.29
C ASP A 1116 4.06 -20.68 -42.15
N PRO A 1117 4.05 -19.76 -43.13
CA PRO A 1117 2.87 -19.54 -43.97
C PRO A 1117 2.56 -20.69 -44.93
N ASN A 1118 3.41 -21.74 -45.01
CA ASN A 1118 3.21 -22.88 -45.92
C ASN A 1118 2.55 -24.10 -45.26
N VAL A 1119 2.39 -24.10 -43.94
CA VAL A 1119 1.69 -25.17 -43.21
C VAL A 1119 0.35 -24.63 -42.76
N VAL A 1120 -0.70 -25.07 -43.45
CA VAL A 1120 -2.07 -24.71 -43.13
C VAL A 1120 -2.82 -25.90 -42.53
N ASN A 1121 -3.80 -25.64 -41.67
CA ASN A 1121 -4.71 -26.69 -41.19
C ASN A 1121 -5.68 -27.14 -42.30
N ASN A 1122 -6.57 -28.09 -41.98
CA ASN A 1122 -7.54 -28.63 -42.95
C ASN A 1122 -8.52 -27.57 -43.51
N ASP A 1123 -8.56 -26.39 -42.89
CA ASP A 1123 -9.37 -25.24 -43.26
C ASP A 1123 -8.55 -24.10 -43.92
N ASN A 1124 -7.28 -24.38 -44.26
CA ASN A 1124 -6.42 -23.51 -45.05
C ASN A 1124 -5.91 -22.24 -44.32
N GLU A 1125 -5.87 -22.24 -42.98
CA GLU A 1125 -5.29 -21.16 -42.14
C GLU A 1125 -3.86 -21.48 -41.66
N PRO A 1126 -2.94 -20.49 -41.56
CA PRO A 1126 -1.52 -20.72 -41.20
C PRO A 1126 -1.33 -21.20 -39.75
N LYS A 1127 -0.46 -22.20 -39.53
CA LYS A 1127 -0.06 -22.65 -38.18
C LYS A 1127 1.15 -21.87 -37.65
N GLY A 1128 1.14 -21.52 -36.36
CA GLY A 1128 2.27 -20.92 -35.66
C GLY A 1128 2.83 -21.85 -34.59
N THR A 1129 4.16 -21.95 -34.49
CA THR A 1129 4.85 -22.69 -33.44
C THR A 1129 5.66 -21.72 -32.58
N LEU A 1130 5.42 -21.69 -31.26
CA LEU A 1130 6.31 -21.02 -30.32
C LEU A 1130 7.38 -21.99 -29.85
N THR A 1131 8.65 -21.58 -29.96
CA THR A 1131 9.80 -22.34 -29.44
C THR A 1131 10.50 -21.55 -28.34
N TYR A 1132 10.64 -22.16 -27.16
CA TYR A 1132 11.49 -21.66 -26.08
C TYR A 1132 12.78 -22.50 -25.97
N LEU A 1133 13.91 -21.82 -25.79
CA LEU A 1133 15.23 -22.40 -25.61
C LEU A 1133 15.86 -21.86 -24.33
N TRP A 1134 16.27 -22.75 -23.43
CA TRP A 1134 17.08 -22.37 -22.27
C TRP A 1134 18.20 -23.38 -22.02
N THR A 1135 19.17 -22.92 -21.22
CA THR A 1135 20.45 -23.58 -20.97
C THR A 1135 20.66 -23.66 -19.47
N VAL A 1136 20.99 -24.83 -18.92
CA VAL A 1136 21.22 -25.02 -17.47
C VAL A 1136 22.67 -25.46 -17.25
N GLU A 1137 23.40 -24.75 -16.37
CA GLU A 1137 24.73 -25.12 -15.85
C GLU A 1137 24.57 -25.97 -14.57
N PRO A 1138 25.48 -26.94 -14.28
CA PRO A 1138 25.28 -27.88 -13.19
C PRO A 1138 26.08 -27.50 -11.95
N ASP A 1139 25.56 -26.58 -11.16
CA ASP A 1139 25.93 -26.37 -9.77
C ASP A 1139 24.70 -26.66 -8.89
N GLY A 1140 24.73 -27.87 -8.32
CA GLY A 1140 23.59 -28.47 -7.66
C GLY A 1140 23.13 -27.69 -6.44
N ILE A 1141 21.88 -27.23 -6.49
CA ILE A 1141 20.81 -27.26 -5.49
C ILE A 1141 19.66 -26.45 -6.11
N GLY A 1142 18.48 -27.05 -6.24
CA GLY A 1142 17.26 -26.36 -6.68
C GLY A 1142 16.61 -27.01 -7.90
N ASP A 1143 15.39 -27.50 -7.70
CA ASP A 1143 14.46 -27.97 -8.72
C ASP A 1143 13.87 -26.71 -9.40
N PRO A 1144 14.10 -26.44 -10.69
CA PRO A 1144 13.52 -25.26 -11.32
C PRO A 1144 12.09 -25.56 -11.77
N ASP A 1145 11.10 -25.10 -10.99
CA ASP A 1145 9.71 -25.03 -11.44
C ASP A 1145 9.64 -24.07 -12.65
N LEU A 1146 9.19 -24.57 -13.80
CA LEU A 1146 8.99 -23.77 -15.02
C LEU A 1146 7.50 -23.48 -15.20
N ASP A 1147 7.07 -22.26 -14.92
CA ASP A 1147 5.71 -21.79 -15.24
C ASP A 1147 5.60 -21.37 -16.71
N VAL A 1148 4.76 -22.06 -17.49
CA VAL A 1148 4.39 -21.65 -18.86
C VAL A 1148 2.90 -21.34 -18.92
N VAL A 1149 2.56 -20.07 -19.14
CA VAL A 1149 1.17 -19.61 -19.27
C VAL A 1149 0.78 -19.52 -20.74
N ILE A 1150 -0.25 -20.26 -21.16
CA ILE A 1150 -0.87 -20.14 -22.49
C ILE A 1150 -2.31 -19.63 -22.29
N THR A 1151 -2.69 -18.58 -23.02
CA THR A 1151 -4.03 -17.97 -22.99
C THR A 1151 -4.76 -18.21 -24.31
N ASP A 1152 -5.70 -19.15 -24.36
CA ASP A 1152 -6.82 -19.11 -25.31
C ASP A 1152 -7.96 -20.01 -24.81
N ALA A 1153 -9.18 -19.46 -24.74
CA ALA A 1153 -10.40 -20.17 -24.42
C ALA A 1153 -11.23 -20.21 -25.72
N ASP A 1154 -11.31 -21.40 -26.32
CA ASP A 1154 -12.34 -21.85 -27.29
C ASP A 1154 -11.82 -22.68 -28.49
N LYS A 1155 -10.79 -23.53 -28.36
CA LYS A 1155 -10.59 -24.66 -29.29
C LYS A 1155 -9.94 -25.89 -28.65
N GLU A 1156 -10.47 -27.07 -28.98
CA GLU A 1156 -10.12 -28.39 -28.43
C GLU A 1156 -8.75 -28.98 -28.88
N ASP A 1157 -7.86 -28.26 -29.58
CA ASP A 1157 -6.70 -28.87 -30.26
C ASP A 1157 -5.35 -28.11 -30.07
N ALA A 1158 -4.91 -27.88 -28.82
CA ALA A 1158 -3.52 -27.49 -28.53
C ALA A 1158 -2.63 -28.73 -28.30
N SER A 1159 -1.42 -28.76 -28.89
CA SER A 1159 -0.44 -29.83 -28.64
C SER A 1159 0.90 -29.27 -28.20
N VAL A 1160 1.51 -29.91 -27.19
CA VAL A 1160 2.78 -29.52 -26.56
C VAL A 1160 3.78 -30.66 -26.70
N THR A 1161 4.99 -30.37 -27.18
CA THR A 1161 6.09 -31.35 -27.26
C THR A 1161 7.37 -30.80 -26.62
N ILE A 1162 8.02 -31.61 -25.78
CA ILE A 1162 9.30 -31.27 -25.13
C ILE A 1162 10.39 -32.21 -25.65
N THR A 1163 11.52 -31.65 -26.11
CA THR A 1163 12.67 -32.45 -26.59
C THR A 1163 13.97 -32.07 -25.86
N LYS A 1164 14.67 -33.08 -25.31
CA LYS A 1164 15.99 -32.94 -24.65
C LYS A 1164 17.09 -33.37 -25.62
N THR A 1165 18.03 -32.48 -25.92
CA THR A 1165 19.17 -32.79 -26.80
C THR A 1165 20.49 -32.59 -26.07
N ALA A 1166 21.26 -33.67 -25.90
CA ALA A 1166 22.60 -33.60 -25.32
C ALA A 1166 23.65 -33.53 -26.45
N THR A 1167 24.36 -32.40 -26.57
CA THR A 1167 25.52 -32.29 -27.46
C THR A 1167 26.81 -32.52 -26.66
N GLY A 1168 27.68 -33.36 -27.20
CA GLY A 1168 28.76 -34.03 -26.44
C GLY A 1168 29.70 -33.15 -25.61
N THR A 1169 30.23 -33.78 -24.55
CA THR A 1169 31.32 -33.38 -23.63
C THR A 1169 31.33 -31.99 -23.00
N ALA A 1170 30.38 -31.10 -23.32
CA ALA A 1170 30.16 -29.87 -22.55
C ALA A 1170 28.95 -30.06 -21.60
N THR A 1171 29.11 -29.56 -20.38
CA THR A 1171 28.23 -29.62 -19.20
C THR A 1171 26.93 -28.82 -19.34
N VAL A 1172 26.33 -28.82 -20.53
CA VAL A 1172 25.20 -27.96 -20.86
C VAL A 1172 24.05 -28.80 -21.43
N VAL A 1173 22.88 -28.74 -20.79
CA VAL A 1173 21.64 -29.36 -21.27
C VAL A 1173 20.76 -28.28 -21.91
N THR A 1174 20.28 -28.53 -23.12
CA THR A 1174 19.32 -27.65 -23.81
C THR A 1174 17.96 -28.35 -23.88
N MET A 1175 16.91 -27.69 -23.39
CA MET A 1175 15.53 -28.12 -23.52
C MET A 1175 14.78 -27.26 -24.53
N LYS A 1176 13.92 -27.88 -25.34
CA LYS A 1176 13.07 -27.22 -26.34
C LYS A 1176 11.60 -27.48 -26.04
N LEU A 1177 10.80 -26.42 -25.91
CA LEU A 1177 9.34 -26.47 -25.80
C LEU A 1177 8.71 -25.98 -27.11
N ASP A 1178 7.93 -26.82 -27.79
CA ASP A 1178 7.16 -26.45 -28.99
C ASP A 1178 5.66 -26.42 -28.68
N VAL A 1179 5.02 -25.25 -28.88
CA VAL A 1179 3.57 -25.05 -28.70
C VAL A 1179 2.96 -24.67 -30.04
N THR A 1180 1.98 -25.45 -30.52
CA THR A 1180 1.23 -25.15 -31.77
C THR A 1180 -0.14 -24.57 -31.44
N LEU A 1181 -0.46 -23.37 -31.98
CA LEU A 1181 -1.74 -22.68 -31.76
C LEU A 1181 -2.53 -22.57 -33.08
N GLU A 1182 -3.86 -22.76 -33.04
CA GLU A 1182 -4.75 -22.64 -34.22
C GLU A 1182 -5.93 -21.66 -33.97
N GLY A 1183 -5.80 -20.35 -34.26
CA GLY A 1183 -6.96 -19.42 -34.26
C GLY A 1183 -6.67 -17.98 -33.86
N LYS A 1184 -7.67 -17.08 -33.99
CA LYS A 1184 -7.49 -15.61 -33.92
C LYS A 1184 -7.86 -14.98 -32.56
N ASN A 1185 -6.90 -14.23 -32.02
CA ASN A 1185 -6.96 -13.04 -31.15
C ASN A 1185 -7.47 -13.25 -29.68
N PRO A 1186 -6.60 -13.08 -28.65
CA PRO A 1186 -6.88 -13.52 -27.27
C PRO A 1186 -7.58 -12.48 -26.38
N VAL A 1187 -8.57 -12.94 -25.59
CA VAL A 1187 -9.08 -12.31 -24.36
C VAL A 1187 -8.88 -13.32 -23.22
N ALA A 1188 -8.59 -12.82 -22.02
CA ALA A 1188 -7.93 -13.51 -20.92
C ALA A 1188 -8.73 -14.64 -20.24
N ASP A 1189 -8.08 -15.80 -20.07
CA ASP A 1189 -7.90 -16.57 -18.82
C ASP A 1189 -6.76 -17.60 -19.03
N SER A 1190 -6.12 -18.08 -17.93
CA SER A 1190 -4.83 -18.81 -17.96
C SER A 1190 -4.95 -20.32 -17.70
N MET A 1191 -4.21 -21.15 -18.44
CA MET A 1191 -3.96 -22.57 -18.11
C MET A 1191 -2.54 -22.75 -17.53
N LYS A 1192 -2.39 -23.57 -16.49
CA LYS A 1192 -1.10 -23.89 -15.85
C LYS A 1192 -0.62 -25.31 -16.24
N ILE A 1193 0.66 -25.46 -16.60
CA ILE A 1193 1.29 -26.76 -16.90
C ILE A 1193 2.60 -26.86 -16.12
N ASP A 1194 2.70 -27.87 -15.24
CA ASP A 1194 3.92 -28.16 -14.48
C ASP A 1194 4.72 -29.30 -15.16
N VAL A 1195 6.04 -29.15 -15.26
CA VAL A 1195 6.96 -30.15 -15.86
C VAL A 1195 8.09 -30.48 -14.90
N TYR A 1196 8.23 -31.76 -14.54
CA TYR A 1196 9.26 -32.24 -13.61
C TYR A 1196 10.35 -33.06 -14.35
N ASP A 1197 11.64 -32.84 -14.05
CA ASP A 1197 12.76 -33.72 -14.47
C ASP A 1197 13.27 -34.50 -13.24
N ASP A 1198 12.67 -35.68 -13.00
CA ASP A 1198 13.23 -36.61 -12.01
C ASP A 1198 14.60 -37.08 -12.49
N ALA A 1199 15.60 -37.10 -11.60
CA ALA A 1199 16.97 -37.55 -11.87
C ALA A 1199 17.13 -39.01 -12.38
N CYS A 1200 16.04 -39.68 -12.79
CA CYS A 1200 15.99 -40.92 -13.53
C CYS A 1200 14.84 -40.95 -14.58
N ALA A 1201 15.12 -40.44 -15.78
CA ALA A 1201 14.63 -40.92 -17.09
C ALA A 1201 13.12 -40.83 -17.48
N ALA A 1202 12.27 -40.02 -16.85
CA ALA A 1202 10.95 -39.70 -17.44
C ALA A 1202 10.41 -38.33 -17.01
N VAL A 1203 9.85 -37.58 -17.98
CA VAL A 1203 9.14 -36.29 -17.76
C VAL A 1203 7.67 -36.57 -17.44
N ARG A 1204 7.11 -35.92 -16.40
CA ARG A 1204 5.67 -35.97 -16.06
C ARG A 1204 5.00 -34.62 -16.35
N ILE A 1205 3.72 -34.66 -16.75
CA ILE A 1205 2.87 -33.48 -17.00
C ILE A 1205 1.62 -33.61 -16.10
N GLY A 1206 1.33 -32.58 -15.29
CA GLY A 1206 0.10 -32.46 -14.50
C GLY A 1206 -0.81 -31.34 -15.01
N LEU A 1207 -2.13 -31.52 -14.90
CA LEU A 1207 -3.14 -30.49 -15.21
C LEU A 1207 -4.00 -30.27 -13.96
N ASP A 1208 -4.18 -29.01 -13.55
CA ASP A 1208 -5.06 -28.63 -12.44
C ASP A 1208 -6.45 -28.22 -12.97
N LEU A 1209 -7.52 -28.73 -12.35
CA LEU A 1209 -8.90 -28.70 -12.88
C LEU A 1209 -9.87 -27.86 -12.03
N ALA A 1210 -9.36 -26.91 -11.25
CA ALA A 1210 -10.16 -26.19 -10.25
C ALA A 1210 -11.10 -25.07 -10.78
N ASP A 1211 -11.00 -24.65 -12.06
CA ASP A 1211 -11.69 -23.42 -12.54
C ASP A 1211 -12.76 -23.60 -13.64
N ILE A 1212 -13.34 -24.79 -13.83
CA ILE A 1212 -14.47 -24.96 -14.78
C ILE A 1212 -15.81 -24.71 -14.06
N THR A 1213 -16.46 -23.57 -14.31
CA THR A 1213 -17.73 -23.19 -13.65
C THR A 1213 -18.99 -23.21 -14.53
N ASP A 1214 -18.95 -23.71 -15.77
CA ASP A 1214 -20.16 -23.83 -16.61
C ASP A 1214 -20.35 -25.25 -17.18
N PHE A 1215 -21.43 -25.92 -16.76
CA PHE A 1215 -21.83 -27.26 -17.19
C PHE A 1215 -23.22 -27.14 -17.85
N ASP A 1216 -23.29 -27.16 -19.20
CA ASP A 1216 -24.56 -27.29 -19.93
C ASP A 1216 -24.84 -28.78 -20.24
N GLU A 1217 -25.87 -29.34 -19.60
CA GLU A 1217 -26.22 -30.76 -19.64
C GLU A 1217 -26.76 -31.25 -21.00
N ASN A 1218 -26.76 -30.43 -22.05
CA ASN A 1218 -27.36 -30.76 -23.35
C ASN A 1218 -26.39 -31.13 -24.47
N CYS A 1219 -25.08 -31.19 -24.21
CA CYS A 1219 -24.06 -31.35 -25.28
C CYS A 1219 -23.24 -32.67 -25.24
N ILE A 1220 -23.78 -33.77 -24.70
CA ILE A 1220 -23.11 -35.09 -24.79
C ILE A 1220 -23.77 -35.94 -25.86
N THR A 1221 -23.13 -36.10 -27.02
CA THR A 1221 -23.60 -36.99 -28.09
C THR A 1221 -22.65 -38.12 -28.51
N ASP A 1222 -21.47 -38.27 -27.89
CA ASP A 1222 -20.62 -39.44 -28.21
C ASP A 1222 -19.82 -39.98 -27.01
N LEU A 1223 -19.64 -41.30 -26.99
CA LEU A 1223 -19.09 -42.08 -25.88
C LEU A 1223 -17.55 -42.03 -25.79
N LYS A 1224 -16.93 -41.03 -26.41
CA LYS A 1224 -15.48 -40.81 -26.39
C LYS A 1224 -15.03 -39.85 -25.28
N ASP A 1225 -15.92 -39.03 -24.75
CA ASP A 1225 -15.58 -38.03 -23.72
C ASP A 1225 -15.44 -38.64 -22.32
N LEU A 1226 -15.84 -39.91 -22.13
CA LEU A 1226 -15.67 -40.64 -20.88
C LEU A 1226 -14.30 -41.36 -20.77
N ALA A 1227 -13.41 -41.23 -21.76
CA ALA A 1227 -12.12 -41.94 -21.79
C ALA A 1227 -10.96 -41.18 -21.11
N VAL A 1228 -11.12 -39.89 -20.82
CA VAL A 1228 -10.06 -39.07 -20.21
C VAL A 1228 -10.07 -39.14 -18.68
N MET A 1229 -11.23 -39.40 -18.05
CA MET A 1229 -11.34 -39.53 -16.59
C MET A 1229 -10.79 -40.85 -16.01
N LEU A 1230 -10.42 -41.84 -16.83
CA LEU A 1230 -9.97 -43.17 -16.34
C LEU A 1230 -8.48 -43.48 -16.56
N ALA A 1231 -7.67 -42.53 -17.06
CA ALA A 1231 -6.28 -42.80 -17.47
C ALA A 1231 -5.19 -42.34 -16.47
N VAL A 1232 -5.54 -41.78 -15.30
CA VAL A 1232 -4.55 -41.39 -14.27
C VAL A 1232 -4.41 -42.44 -13.15
N TRP A 1233 -5.19 -43.52 -13.20
CA TRP A 1233 -5.08 -44.62 -12.25
C TRP A 1233 -4.57 -45.89 -12.94
N LEU A 1234 -3.32 -45.90 -13.44
CA LEU A 1234 -2.56 -47.14 -13.75
C LEU A 1234 -1.15 -46.86 -14.32
N VAL A 1235 -0.24 -46.21 -13.58
CA VAL A 1235 1.22 -46.47 -13.71
C VAL A 1235 1.92 -46.24 -12.36
N ASP A 1236 1.92 -47.25 -11.48
CA ASP A 1236 3.19 -47.86 -11.06
C ASP A 1236 2.98 -49.27 -10.48
N ASN A 1237 3.88 -50.17 -10.86
CA ASN A 1237 4.12 -51.53 -10.35
C ASN A 1237 3.27 -52.73 -10.82
N SER A 1238 3.81 -53.37 -11.86
CA SER A 1238 3.97 -54.82 -12.06
C SER A 1238 2.77 -55.73 -11.79
N LEU A 1239 2.15 -56.26 -12.85
CA LEU A 1239 1.66 -57.64 -12.89
C LEU A 1239 1.45 -58.09 -14.35
N THR A 1240 2.11 -59.18 -14.71
CA THR A 1240 1.99 -59.91 -15.97
C THR A 1240 0.67 -60.69 -16.03
N ALA A 1241 -0.30 -60.30 -16.87
CA ALA A 1241 -1.20 -61.17 -17.64
C ALA A 1241 -2.31 -60.34 -18.35
N PRO A 1242 -2.78 -60.74 -19.55
CA PRO A 1242 -3.77 -59.98 -20.31
C PRO A 1242 -5.20 -60.51 -20.09
N VAL A 1243 -6.17 -59.63 -19.86
CA VAL A 1243 -7.60 -59.93 -20.09
C VAL A 1243 -8.38 -58.61 -20.32
N PRO A 1244 -9.50 -58.64 -21.06
CA PRO A 1244 -9.67 -58.43 -22.49
C PRO A 1244 -10.09 -57.00 -22.90
#